data_AF-A0A7J4MGU3-F1
#
_entry.id   AF-A0A7J4MGU3-F1
#
_cell.length_a   1.000
_cell.length_b   1.000
_cell.length_c   1.000
_cell.angle_alpha   90.00
_cell.angle_beta   90.00
_cell.angle_gamma   90.00
#
_symmetry.space_group_name_H-M   'P 1'
#
loop_
_entity.id
_entity.type
_entity.pdbx_description
1 polymer ?
#
loop_
_entity_poly.entity_id
_entity_poly.type
_entity_poly.pdbx_seq_one_letter_code
_entity_poly.pdbx_strand_id
1 'polypeptide(L)'
;MSQQGARDVHDPLLGLDIERLEREMESYEEWLDERTEEAYKIAEKARAKGLDHSLEVEIPRASDLASRTEKLLVEHLEGAEVADDIRKLLTEFDRETTSIKMATLVAKRFRDNGHDLQKSIDVGLRVGLAILTEAVLVAPLEGISEVRLLPNLDGSQFLSIHFAGPIRAAGGTAQALAVLIGDMIRRELNVDAYKPTDDEVERVKEEFGLYRGNLQYRPPPEEVDTIVRACPVMVNGESTEDIECAGYGRVRNIDEARIRGGVLLVIGEGLCLKAPKIQRHTERLNVPGWDFISTFANKNKDEERAGEGAGFVSRKVPEISKFMKDIIAGRPVFGAPLEPGGFRLRYGRARPSGLAAGSCNAASMAAMDDFIAVGTQMKIERPGKACAITPCDIAEGPWAILRNGDFKQYNDLDSFRKDRPMISSIWDNGELVLGYGEFMENNKNLVPAAYSHDWWAADLIDALDSDQAVEEFCRIIGTERKDMPEGTPGLPINQSIDLDERFHIRRKWRDSLISLNPSWESAKEIAVRFSTSLVGAHNPWWLDLPIEWVPALLQAIESATVRDGNLHFIGGVKGWNADEMDELRPEKENTLDYASIPGPSIPVEKGIFSDSVPHSWVLRIHGLVKGSALMLGLAHHHDGDDLVITSGWQAMLDGLGFSIKGKAPMRIEDAEQVFKNRIEELRNAEIILAKERARKSELEQKRSSVKIAAETDARQRGLGIAETDKIGKEAASKLPDPGPKNPDEYLRAQILEDDHDVDGVLTQIRQISRLRWEHSAPVRVGCRMGRPEKSAPREKPTVHSLFPIALSGGNQRLIANSAEQQDLRVEMGARFCTVCGKKSPMITCHHRKLDDFGEEKPGEVCGGRTELRVSKEKQNARRRGELQTIRIDNLLEDARISLGIDRVPKKMKGVKKLMSKNQTPEAVEKGILRARHGLPVFRDGT
;
A
#
# COMPACT_ATOMS: atom_id res chain seq x y z
N MET A 1 -32.94 2.81 -23.24
CA MET A 1 -32.14 4.04 -23.07
C MET A 1 -30.88 3.91 -23.91
N SER A 2 -30.64 4.86 -24.81
CA SER A 2 -29.48 4.88 -25.71
C SER A 2 -28.18 4.84 -24.90
N GLN A 3 -27.31 3.87 -25.16
CA GLN A 3 -25.96 3.73 -24.58
C GLN A 3 -24.97 4.82 -25.06
N GLN A 4 -25.44 6.04 -25.29
CA GLN A 4 -24.65 7.22 -25.66
C GLN A 4 -24.87 8.35 -24.66
N GLY A 5 -24.90 8.04 -23.36
CA GLY A 5 -24.78 9.04 -22.30
C GLY A 5 -23.32 9.48 -22.15
N ALA A 6 -23.05 10.77 -22.37
CA ALA A 6 -21.89 11.56 -21.93
C ALA A 6 -20.49 10.90 -22.04
N ARG A 7 -20.09 10.42 -23.23
CA ARG A 7 -18.67 10.11 -23.51
C ARG A 7 -17.83 11.35 -23.85
N ASP A 8 -18.48 12.48 -24.10
CA ASP A 8 -17.83 13.75 -24.39
C ASP A 8 -17.97 14.64 -23.15
N VAL A 9 -16.91 15.38 -22.81
CA VAL A 9 -16.79 16.30 -21.65
C VAL A 9 -16.30 15.68 -20.33
N HIS A 10 -15.15 14.99 -20.35
CA HIS A 10 -14.28 14.94 -19.17
C HIS A 10 -13.05 15.80 -19.42
N ASP A 11 -13.27 17.11 -19.40
CA ASP A 11 -12.17 18.08 -19.24
C ASP A 11 -11.98 18.33 -17.72
N PRO A 12 -10.85 17.91 -17.13
CA PRO A 12 -10.59 18.08 -15.70
C PRO A 12 -10.41 19.54 -15.29
N LEU A 13 -10.30 20.47 -16.26
CA LEU A 13 -10.11 21.89 -16.02
C LEU A 13 -11.42 22.68 -15.90
N LEU A 14 -12.56 22.04 -16.17
CA LEU A 14 -13.87 22.70 -16.08
C LEU A 14 -14.19 23.15 -14.64
N GLY A 15 -14.70 24.37 -14.53
CA GLY A 15 -15.02 25.07 -13.29
C GLY A 15 -13.78 25.56 -12.53
N LEU A 16 -12.60 25.60 -13.17
CA LEU A 16 -11.38 26.14 -12.58
C LEU A 16 -11.04 27.50 -13.20
N ASP A 17 -10.77 28.47 -12.34
CA ASP A 17 -10.22 29.77 -12.73
C ASP A 17 -8.70 29.60 -12.94
N ILE A 18 -8.33 29.11 -14.13
CA ILE A 18 -6.94 28.75 -14.47
C ILE A 18 -6.02 29.95 -14.30
N GLU A 19 -6.40 31.12 -14.83
CA GLU A 19 -5.59 32.34 -14.75
C GLU A 19 -5.34 32.78 -13.30
N ARG A 20 -6.36 32.70 -12.42
CA ARG A 20 -6.14 32.98 -10.99
C ARG A 20 -5.22 31.94 -10.37
N LEU A 21 -5.45 30.65 -10.62
CA LEU A 21 -4.67 29.57 -10.01
C LEU A 21 -3.20 29.58 -10.46
N GLU A 22 -2.92 29.88 -11.74
CA GLU A 22 -1.57 30.02 -12.27
C GLU A 22 -0.85 31.20 -11.61
N ARG A 23 -1.49 32.38 -11.49
CA ARG A 23 -0.90 33.53 -10.78
C ARG A 23 -0.64 33.26 -9.30
N GLU A 24 -1.57 32.55 -8.62
CA GLU A 24 -1.40 32.16 -7.23
C GLU A 24 -0.22 31.19 -7.08
N MET A 25 -0.04 30.26 -8.02
CA MET A 25 1.07 29.32 -8.05
C MET A 25 2.41 30.04 -8.30
N GLU A 26 2.48 30.92 -9.30
CA GLU A 26 3.67 31.73 -9.60
C GLU A 26 4.07 32.59 -8.39
N SER A 27 3.11 33.29 -7.78
CA SER A 27 3.38 34.11 -6.59
C SER A 27 3.89 33.28 -5.40
N TYR A 28 3.39 32.05 -5.25
CA TYR A 28 3.85 31.13 -4.21
C TYR A 28 5.26 30.60 -4.49
N GLU A 29 5.57 30.26 -5.75
CA GLU A 29 6.91 29.83 -6.17
C GLU A 29 7.95 30.94 -5.98
N GLU A 30 7.63 32.15 -6.42
CA GLU A 30 8.48 33.34 -6.20
C GLU A 30 8.74 33.56 -4.72
N TRP A 31 7.71 33.48 -3.88
CA TRP A 31 7.85 33.61 -2.43
C TRP A 31 8.78 32.54 -1.84
N LEU A 32 8.66 31.27 -2.26
CA LEU A 32 9.55 30.20 -1.80
C LEU A 32 11.00 30.42 -2.27
N ASP A 33 11.18 30.87 -3.50
CA ASP A 33 12.50 31.10 -4.09
C ASP A 33 13.22 32.27 -3.41
N GLU A 34 12.51 33.37 -3.13
CA GLU A 34 13.06 34.51 -2.38
C GLU A 34 13.51 34.10 -0.97
N ARG A 35 12.66 33.37 -0.24
CA ARG A 35 12.98 32.89 1.12
C ARG A 35 14.14 31.90 1.13
N THR A 36 14.22 31.06 0.11
CA THR A 36 15.33 30.13 -0.06
C THR A 36 16.62 30.90 -0.36
N GLU A 37 16.56 31.90 -1.24
CA GLU A 37 17.70 32.75 -1.58
C GLU A 37 18.21 33.56 -0.36
N GLU A 38 17.31 34.06 0.48
CA GLU A 38 17.67 34.68 1.77
C GLU A 38 18.48 33.71 2.65
N ALA A 39 18.05 32.46 2.76
CA ALA A 39 18.74 31.44 3.53
C ALA A 39 20.12 31.09 2.93
N TYR A 40 20.23 30.97 1.60
CA TYR A 40 21.49 30.72 0.90
C TYR A 40 22.49 31.85 1.13
N LYS A 41 22.08 33.12 1.01
CA LYS A 41 22.93 34.28 1.28
C LYS A 41 23.52 34.27 2.69
N ILE A 42 22.76 33.81 3.69
CA ILE A 42 23.25 33.65 5.07
C ILE A 42 24.26 32.49 5.13
N ALA A 43 23.94 31.35 4.53
CA ALA A 43 24.79 30.17 4.53
C ALA A 43 26.11 30.41 3.79
N GLU A 44 26.11 31.09 2.64
CA GLU A 44 27.30 31.46 1.87
C GLU A 44 28.22 32.38 2.68
N LYS A 45 27.68 33.43 3.32
CA LYS A 45 28.45 34.30 4.22
C LYS A 45 29.07 33.52 5.37
N ALA A 46 28.39 32.49 5.88
CA ALA A 46 28.93 31.63 6.93
C ALA A 46 30.04 30.69 6.41
N ARG A 47 29.82 30.03 5.26
CA ARG A 47 30.78 29.10 4.63
C ARG A 47 32.05 29.80 4.16
N ALA A 48 31.94 31.03 3.65
CA ALA A 48 33.07 31.85 3.23
C ALA A 48 34.07 32.15 4.36
N LYS A 49 33.66 32.03 5.64
CA LYS A 49 34.57 32.17 6.79
C LYS A 49 35.58 31.01 6.91
N GLY A 50 35.42 29.92 6.16
CA GLY A 50 36.37 28.81 6.13
C GLY A 50 36.45 27.98 7.41
N LEU A 51 35.39 28.02 8.23
CA LEU A 51 35.29 27.24 9.47
C LEU A 51 34.78 25.81 9.23
N ASP A 52 34.30 25.52 8.02
CA ASP A 52 33.68 24.27 7.59
C ASP A 52 34.47 23.58 6.45
N HIS A 53 34.02 22.40 6.03
CA HIS A 53 34.68 21.57 5.03
C HIS A 53 34.87 22.29 3.69
N SER A 54 33.79 22.87 3.19
CA SER A 54 33.76 23.67 1.97
C SER A 54 33.61 25.16 2.30
N LEU A 55 34.16 26.00 1.41
CA LEU A 55 33.95 27.45 1.39
C LEU A 55 32.60 27.82 0.79
N GLU A 56 31.93 26.87 0.15
CA GLU A 56 30.65 27.03 -0.52
C GLU A 56 29.59 26.16 0.17
N VAL A 57 28.33 26.46 -0.10
CA VAL A 57 27.20 25.65 0.38
C VAL A 57 27.19 24.31 -0.35
N GLU A 58 27.29 23.22 0.39
CA GLU A 58 27.43 21.86 -0.18
C GLU A 58 26.11 21.25 -0.69
N ILE A 59 24.97 21.90 -0.42
CA ILE A 59 23.65 21.49 -0.92
C ILE A 59 23.30 22.41 -2.07
N PRO A 60 23.36 21.98 -3.34
CA PRO A 60 23.09 22.84 -4.47
C PRO A 60 21.58 22.97 -4.74
N ARG A 61 21.11 24.15 -5.19
CA ARG A 61 19.72 24.35 -5.65
C ARG A 61 19.49 23.64 -6.97
N ALA A 62 18.31 23.10 -7.21
CA ALA A 62 17.93 22.57 -8.53
C ALA A 62 16.45 22.89 -8.77
N SER A 63 16.12 23.43 -9.94
CA SER A 63 14.76 23.82 -10.31
C SER A 63 13.91 22.62 -10.74
N ASP A 64 14.50 21.68 -11.47
CA ASP A 64 13.77 20.56 -12.07
C ASP A 64 14.54 19.24 -11.99
N LEU A 65 13.93 18.17 -12.51
CA LEU A 65 14.52 16.83 -12.59
C LEU A 65 15.86 16.82 -13.34
N ALA A 66 15.94 17.59 -14.42
CA ALA A 66 17.11 17.65 -15.28
C ALA A 66 18.31 18.26 -14.52
N SER A 67 18.12 19.42 -13.89
CA SER A 67 19.12 20.06 -13.05
C SER A 67 19.45 19.24 -11.80
N ARG A 68 18.47 18.54 -11.19
CA ARG A 68 18.76 17.61 -10.08
C ARG A 68 19.67 16.47 -10.54
N THR A 69 19.39 15.88 -11.70
CA THR A 69 20.18 14.76 -12.24
C THR A 69 21.62 15.18 -12.50
N GLU A 70 21.81 16.31 -13.17
CA GLU A 70 23.13 16.86 -13.47
C GLU A 70 23.89 17.18 -12.18
N LYS A 71 23.27 17.89 -11.23
CA LYS A 71 23.88 18.28 -9.95
C LYS A 71 24.19 17.09 -9.04
N LEU A 72 23.34 16.06 -9.06
CA LEU A 72 23.57 14.83 -8.31
C LEU A 72 24.81 14.08 -8.82
N LEU A 73 25.08 14.14 -10.13
CA LEU A 73 26.12 13.38 -10.81
C LEU A 73 27.33 14.21 -11.23
N VAL A 74 27.51 15.44 -10.71
CA VAL A 74 28.62 16.35 -11.08
C VAL A 74 29.98 15.64 -11.07
N GLU A 75 30.29 14.87 -10.03
CA GLU A 75 31.57 14.15 -9.91
C GLU A 75 31.76 13.05 -10.97
N HIS A 76 30.67 12.53 -11.54
CA HIS A 76 30.70 11.46 -12.55
C HIS A 76 30.67 12.00 -13.97
N LEU A 77 29.99 13.14 -14.18
CA LEU A 77 29.79 13.74 -15.49
C LEU A 77 31.01 14.51 -16.01
N GLU A 78 31.99 14.84 -15.15
CA GLU A 78 33.26 15.51 -15.56
C GLU A 78 33.03 16.78 -16.42
N GLY A 79 31.95 17.51 -16.14
CA GLY A 79 31.55 18.72 -16.87
C GLY A 79 30.62 18.50 -18.07
N ALA A 80 30.18 17.26 -18.33
CA ALA A 80 29.17 16.99 -19.36
C ALA A 80 27.80 17.56 -18.97
N GLU A 81 27.29 18.47 -19.79
CA GLU A 81 25.95 19.04 -19.66
C GLU A 81 24.92 18.03 -20.18
N VAL A 82 24.00 17.64 -19.31
CA VAL A 82 22.94 16.65 -19.61
C VAL A 82 21.55 17.19 -19.35
N ALA A 83 21.41 18.31 -18.62
CA ALA A 83 20.11 18.83 -18.23
C ALA A 83 19.23 19.19 -19.45
N ASP A 84 19.76 19.91 -20.43
CA ASP A 84 18.96 20.35 -21.59
C ASP A 84 18.52 19.20 -22.49
N ASP A 85 19.38 18.18 -22.65
CA ASP A 85 19.05 16.95 -23.37
C ASP A 85 17.91 16.20 -22.67
N ILE A 86 17.93 16.13 -21.33
CA ILE A 86 16.86 15.52 -20.53
C ILE A 86 15.56 16.29 -20.71
N ARG A 87 15.56 17.63 -20.64
CA ARG A 87 14.37 18.45 -20.85
C ARG A 87 13.74 18.20 -22.22
N LYS A 88 14.57 18.18 -23.26
CA LYS A 88 14.12 17.93 -24.63
C LYS A 88 13.50 16.53 -24.80
N LEU A 89 14.08 15.51 -24.17
CA LEU A 89 13.52 14.16 -24.24
C LEU A 89 12.22 14.02 -23.43
N LEU A 90 12.09 14.69 -22.29
CA LEU A 90 10.89 14.66 -21.46
C LEU A 90 9.67 15.33 -22.13
N THR A 91 9.89 16.25 -23.08
CA THR A 91 8.77 16.81 -23.86
C THR A 91 8.20 15.83 -24.88
N GLU A 92 8.98 14.84 -25.30
CA GLU A 92 8.61 13.87 -26.35
C GLU A 92 8.24 12.49 -25.79
N PHE A 93 8.85 12.09 -24.67
CA PHE A 93 8.75 10.74 -24.12
C PHE A 93 8.44 10.76 -22.62
N ASP A 94 7.82 9.68 -22.14
CA ASP A 94 7.64 9.47 -20.70
C ASP A 94 8.98 9.26 -19.99
N ARG A 95 8.98 9.40 -18.66
CA ARG A 95 10.18 9.37 -17.82
C ARG A 95 10.98 8.08 -18.00
N GLU A 96 10.30 6.93 -18.03
CA GLU A 96 10.95 5.63 -18.16
C GLU A 96 11.66 5.49 -19.50
N THR A 97 11.01 5.87 -20.60
CA THR A 97 11.63 5.85 -21.95
C THR A 97 12.77 6.87 -22.06
N THR A 98 12.57 8.06 -21.48
CA THR A 98 13.61 9.10 -21.41
C THR A 98 14.85 8.61 -20.67
N SER A 99 14.68 7.90 -19.55
CA SER A 99 15.80 7.36 -18.79
C SER A 99 16.67 6.40 -19.60
N ILE A 100 16.05 5.50 -20.38
CA ILE A 100 16.75 4.52 -21.21
C ILE A 100 17.47 5.22 -22.37
N LYS A 101 16.77 6.10 -23.09
CA LYS A 101 17.36 6.85 -24.22
C LYS A 101 18.52 7.73 -23.77
N MET A 102 18.35 8.46 -22.66
CA MET A 102 19.38 9.34 -22.14
C MET A 102 20.59 8.56 -21.65
N ALA A 103 20.38 7.43 -20.97
CA ALA A 103 21.47 6.57 -20.52
C ALA A 103 22.34 6.08 -21.69
N THR A 104 21.70 5.63 -22.78
CA THR A 104 22.40 5.20 -24.00
C THR A 104 23.11 6.37 -24.70
N LEU A 105 22.45 7.54 -24.80
CA LEU A 105 23.02 8.75 -25.40
C LEU A 105 24.27 9.22 -24.67
N VAL A 106 24.21 9.30 -23.34
CA VAL A 106 25.35 9.72 -22.50
C VAL A 106 26.48 8.71 -22.60
N ALA A 107 26.19 7.41 -22.50
CA ALA A 107 27.21 6.38 -22.60
C ALA A 107 27.95 6.44 -23.95
N LYS A 108 27.22 6.66 -25.05
CA LYS A 108 27.80 6.85 -26.39
C LYS A 108 28.63 8.13 -26.48
N ARG A 109 28.12 9.26 -25.98
CA ARG A 109 28.85 10.54 -25.95
C ARG A 109 30.17 10.42 -25.20
N PHE A 110 30.19 9.77 -24.05
CA PHE A 110 31.42 9.53 -23.29
C PHE A 110 32.40 8.64 -24.05
N ARG A 111 31.89 7.62 -24.74
CA ARG A 111 32.71 6.75 -25.57
C ARG A 111 33.36 7.51 -26.74
N ASP A 112 32.58 8.34 -27.42
CA ASP A 112 33.02 9.16 -28.56
C ASP A 112 34.03 10.23 -28.13
N ASN A 113 33.90 10.74 -26.89
CA ASN A 113 34.85 11.67 -26.27
C ASN A 113 36.15 11.01 -25.78
N GLY A 114 36.34 9.71 -26.02
CA GLY A 114 37.60 9.00 -25.75
C GLY A 114 37.72 8.41 -24.34
N HIS A 115 36.64 8.37 -23.55
CA HIS A 115 36.64 7.68 -22.26
C HIS A 115 36.67 6.15 -22.44
N ASP A 116 37.15 5.45 -21.41
CA ASP A 116 37.14 3.99 -21.40
C ASP A 116 35.71 3.45 -21.38
N LEU A 117 35.58 2.20 -21.84
CA LEU A 117 34.28 1.55 -22.02
C LEU A 117 33.54 1.37 -20.69
N GLN A 118 34.29 1.04 -19.63
CA GLN A 118 33.74 0.82 -18.30
C GLN A 118 33.18 2.12 -17.71
N LYS A 119 33.94 3.22 -17.76
CA LYS A 119 33.49 4.56 -17.34
C LYS A 119 32.27 5.03 -18.12
N SER A 120 32.27 4.84 -19.45
CA SER A 120 31.16 5.24 -20.32
C SER A 120 29.84 4.55 -19.92
N ILE A 121 29.91 3.25 -19.61
CA ILE A 121 28.75 2.48 -19.16
C ILE A 121 28.31 2.91 -17.76
N ASP A 122 29.24 3.09 -16.82
CA ASP A 122 28.93 3.51 -15.45
C ASP A 122 28.20 4.86 -15.41
N VAL A 123 28.70 5.87 -16.14
CA VAL A 123 28.06 7.19 -16.21
C VAL A 123 26.67 7.11 -16.83
N GLY A 124 26.53 6.41 -17.96
CA GLY A 124 25.22 6.22 -18.61
C GLY A 124 24.20 5.53 -17.69
N LEU A 125 24.62 4.47 -17.00
CA LEU A 125 23.77 3.74 -16.05
C LEU A 125 23.33 4.61 -14.87
N ARG A 126 24.23 5.43 -14.32
CA ARG A 126 23.93 6.37 -13.23
C ARG A 126 22.96 7.46 -13.68
N VAL A 127 23.13 8.02 -14.88
CA VAL A 127 22.19 9.02 -15.44
C VAL A 127 20.81 8.41 -15.63
N GLY A 128 20.71 7.23 -16.24
CA GLY A 128 19.43 6.53 -16.40
C GLY A 128 18.74 6.25 -15.06
N LEU A 129 19.49 5.73 -14.09
CA LEU A 129 18.94 5.46 -12.75
C LEU A 129 18.55 6.75 -12.01
N ALA A 130 19.30 7.84 -12.16
CA ALA A 130 18.95 9.13 -11.57
C ALA A 130 17.63 9.67 -12.12
N ILE A 131 17.41 9.62 -13.44
CA ILE A 131 16.14 10.04 -14.06
C ILE A 131 14.97 9.19 -13.53
N LEU A 132 15.14 7.87 -13.43
CA LEU A 132 14.11 6.96 -12.91
C LEU A 132 13.77 7.20 -11.44
N THR A 133 14.76 7.61 -10.65
CA THR A 133 14.62 7.87 -9.21
C THR A 133 14.40 9.34 -8.89
N GLU A 134 14.03 10.12 -9.91
CA GLU A 134 13.80 11.57 -9.89
C GLU A 134 14.98 12.41 -9.35
N ALA A 135 16.17 11.80 -9.30
CA ALA A 135 17.37 12.28 -8.64
C ALA A 135 17.14 12.67 -7.16
N VAL A 136 16.18 12.03 -6.49
CA VAL A 136 15.85 12.22 -5.07
C VAL A 136 16.50 11.14 -4.20
N LEU A 137 16.80 9.98 -4.77
CA LEU A 137 17.30 8.82 -4.05
C LEU A 137 18.82 8.72 -4.18
N VAL A 138 19.46 8.13 -3.18
CA VAL A 138 20.91 7.85 -3.19
C VAL A 138 21.30 6.68 -4.10
N ALA A 139 20.33 5.96 -4.66
CA ALA A 139 20.57 4.76 -5.47
C ALA A 139 21.53 4.98 -6.67
N PRO A 140 21.50 6.10 -7.42
CA PRO A 140 22.48 6.36 -8.49
C PRO A 140 23.91 6.58 -7.99
N LEU A 141 24.09 6.94 -6.72
CA LEU A 141 25.40 7.19 -6.12
C LEU A 141 25.90 5.94 -5.36
N GLU A 142 25.10 5.44 -4.42
CA GLU A 142 25.48 4.37 -3.49
C GLU A 142 24.87 2.99 -3.85
N GLY A 143 23.88 2.94 -4.73
CA GLY A 143 23.23 1.69 -5.11
C GLY A 143 24.01 0.87 -6.13
N ILE A 144 24.82 1.53 -6.96
CA ILE A 144 25.76 0.93 -7.91
C ILE A 144 27.17 1.19 -7.37
N SER A 145 27.84 0.14 -6.88
CA SER A 145 29.21 0.28 -6.35
C SER A 145 30.20 0.47 -7.48
N GLU A 146 30.12 -0.35 -8.53
CA GLU A 146 30.92 -0.25 -9.73
C GLU A 146 30.29 -1.04 -10.90
N VAL A 147 30.83 -0.80 -12.08
CA VAL A 147 30.53 -1.57 -13.29
C VAL A 147 31.82 -2.23 -13.76
N ARG A 148 31.80 -3.50 -14.16
CA ARG A 148 32.96 -4.21 -14.71
C ARG A 148 32.63 -4.91 -16.04
N LEU A 149 33.66 -5.06 -16.87
CA LEU A 149 33.60 -5.89 -18.07
C LEU A 149 34.36 -7.19 -17.80
N LEU A 150 33.65 -8.30 -17.80
CA LEU A 150 34.20 -9.62 -17.47
C LEU A 150 34.17 -10.55 -18.70
N PRO A 151 35.08 -11.53 -18.79
CA PRO A 151 35.13 -12.46 -19.92
C PRO A 151 34.20 -13.68 -19.72
N ASN A 152 33.42 -13.99 -20.75
CA ASN A 152 32.69 -15.26 -20.88
C ASN A 152 33.67 -16.45 -21.05
N LEU A 153 33.15 -17.67 -21.13
CA LEU A 153 33.94 -18.88 -21.43
C LEU A 153 34.51 -18.89 -22.86
N ASP A 154 33.82 -18.27 -23.80
CA ASP A 154 34.26 -18.12 -25.21
C ASP A 154 35.24 -16.96 -25.43
N GLY A 155 35.60 -16.23 -24.37
CA GLY A 155 36.50 -15.07 -24.41
C GLY A 155 35.83 -13.75 -24.78
N SER A 156 34.53 -13.74 -25.14
CA SER A 156 33.77 -12.49 -25.34
C SER A 156 33.63 -11.71 -24.03
N GLN A 157 33.58 -10.38 -24.08
CA GLN A 157 33.35 -9.56 -22.90
C GLN A 157 31.86 -9.29 -22.69
N PHE A 158 31.39 -9.35 -21.44
CA PHE A 158 30.03 -9.03 -21.04
C PHE A 158 30.01 -8.02 -19.89
N LEU A 159 28.84 -7.40 -19.69
CA LEU A 159 28.61 -6.40 -18.65
C LEU A 159 28.26 -7.07 -17.30
N SER A 160 28.99 -6.71 -16.24
CA SER A 160 28.67 -7.04 -14.85
C SER A 160 28.43 -5.76 -14.05
N ILE A 161 27.27 -5.67 -13.39
CA ILE A 161 26.89 -4.51 -12.58
C ILE A 161 26.94 -4.91 -11.11
N HIS A 162 27.76 -4.23 -10.31
CA HIS A 162 27.84 -4.48 -8.88
C HIS A 162 26.85 -3.59 -8.12
N PHE A 163 25.79 -4.21 -7.61
CA PHE A 163 24.78 -3.58 -6.78
C PHE A 163 25.14 -3.68 -5.30
N ALA A 164 24.92 -2.60 -4.56
CA ALA A 164 25.08 -2.54 -3.12
C ALA A 164 23.73 -2.46 -2.39
N GLY A 165 23.71 -2.77 -1.10
CA GLY A 165 22.49 -2.75 -0.27
C GLY A 165 21.61 -1.48 -0.39
N PRO A 166 22.16 -0.26 -0.51
CA PRO A 166 21.38 0.97 -0.72
C PRO A 166 20.48 0.96 -1.95
N ILE A 167 20.70 0.07 -2.94
CA ILE A 167 19.80 -0.10 -4.10
C ILE A 167 18.36 -0.42 -3.69
N ARG A 168 18.14 -0.94 -2.47
CA ARG A 168 16.80 -1.16 -1.94
C ARG A 168 15.95 0.10 -1.91
N ALA A 169 16.57 1.26 -1.67
CA ALA A 169 15.88 2.55 -1.59
C ALA A 169 15.24 2.96 -2.93
N ALA A 170 15.82 2.55 -4.05
CA ALA A 170 15.28 2.81 -5.40
C ALA A 170 13.93 2.10 -5.65
N GLY A 171 13.64 1.04 -4.90
CA GLY A 171 12.47 0.19 -5.12
C GLY A 171 12.64 -0.82 -6.26
N GLY A 172 11.82 -1.87 -6.25
CA GLY A 172 11.94 -3.01 -7.18
C GLY A 172 11.86 -2.63 -8.66
N THR A 173 11.02 -1.66 -9.03
CA THR A 173 10.89 -1.26 -10.43
C THR A 173 12.16 -0.58 -10.96
N ALA A 174 12.75 0.35 -10.21
CA ALA A 174 14.00 0.99 -10.60
C ALA A 174 15.19 0.00 -10.57
N GLN A 175 15.19 -0.97 -9.64
CA GLN A 175 16.18 -2.07 -9.64
C GLN A 175 16.15 -2.87 -10.95
N ALA A 176 14.97 -3.30 -11.38
CA ALA A 176 14.83 -4.07 -12.62
C ALA A 176 15.13 -3.22 -13.87
N LEU A 177 14.70 -1.95 -13.89
CA LEU A 177 15.01 -1.04 -14.98
C LEU A 177 16.50 -0.69 -15.06
N ALA A 178 17.25 -0.69 -13.95
CA ALA A 178 18.71 -0.55 -13.98
C ALA A 178 19.37 -1.68 -14.78
N VAL A 179 18.88 -2.92 -14.63
CA VAL A 179 19.37 -4.07 -15.41
C VAL A 179 19.01 -3.90 -16.89
N LEU A 180 17.79 -3.44 -17.20
CA LEU A 180 17.36 -3.15 -18.57
C LEU A 180 18.20 -2.03 -19.22
N ILE A 181 18.47 -0.94 -18.49
CA ILE A 181 19.34 0.15 -18.96
C ILE A 181 20.74 -0.38 -19.25
N GLY A 182 21.29 -1.20 -18.35
CA GLY A 182 22.57 -1.87 -18.58
C GLY A 182 22.59 -2.69 -19.88
N ASP A 183 21.52 -3.45 -20.14
CA ASP A 183 21.36 -4.22 -21.37
C ASP A 183 21.28 -3.33 -22.62
N MET A 184 20.60 -2.19 -22.54
CA MET A 184 20.49 -1.24 -23.66
C MET A 184 21.83 -0.57 -23.96
N ILE A 185 22.57 -0.13 -22.93
CA ILE A 185 23.88 0.49 -23.10
C ILE A 185 24.88 -0.51 -23.68
N ARG A 186 24.93 -1.75 -23.17
CA ARG A 186 25.90 -2.75 -23.65
C ARG A 186 25.67 -3.08 -25.13
N ARG A 187 24.42 -3.08 -25.61
CA ARG A 187 24.11 -3.28 -27.03
C ARG A 187 24.60 -2.13 -27.88
N GLU A 188 24.33 -0.88 -27.47
CA GLU A 188 24.79 0.30 -28.21
C GLU A 188 26.32 0.35 -28.31
N LEU A 189 27.02 -0.08 -27.25
CA LEU A 189 28.49 -0.08 -27.21
C LEU A 189 29.12 -1.40 -27.67
N ASN A 190 28.36 -2.30 -28.28
CA ASN A 190 28.81 -3.59 -28.85
C ASN A 190 29.51 -4.54 -27.85
N VAL A 191 29.00 -4.62 -26.63
CA VAL A 191 29.41 -5.60 -25.61
C VAL A 191 28.48 -6.82 -25.66
N ASP A 192 29.05 -8.02 -25.63
CA ASP A 192 28.31 -9.28 -25.77
C ASP A 192 27.42 -9.56 -24.54
N ALA A 193 26.46 -10.46 -24.69
CA ALA A 193 25.57 -10.89 -23.62
C ALA A 193 26.31 -11.78 -22.60
N TYR A 194 25.88 -11.70 -21.35
CA TYR A 194 26.31 -12.60 -20.29
C TYR A 194 25.87 -14.04 -20.57
N LYS A 195 26.82 -14.99 -20.49
CA LYS A 195 26.58 -16.42 -20.66
C LYS A 195 26.95 -17.14 -19.35
N PRO A 196 26.00 -17.30 -18.41
CA PRO A 196 26.28 -17.82 -17.08
C PRO A 196 26.77 -19.27 -17.10
N THR A 197 27.68 -19.61 -16.17
CA THR A 197 28.01 -21.01 -15.87
C THR A 197 27.05 -21.61 -14.86
N ASP A 198 26.98 -22.94 -14.78
CA ASP A 198 26.12 -23.62 -13.79
C ASP A 198 26.52 -23.25 -12.35
N ASP A 199 27.81 -23.17 -12.06
CA ASP A 199 28.32 -22.75 -10.74
C ASP A 199 27.87 -21.33 -10.34
N GLU A 200 27.77 -20.41 -11.31
CA GLU A 200 27.30 -19.05 -11.06
C GLU A 200 25.80 -19.02 -10.74
N VAL A 201 25.01 -19.87 -11.43
CA VAL A 201 23.56 -20.00 -11.19
C VAL A 201 23.29 -20.66 -9.83
N GLU A 202 23.98 -21.76 -9.53
CA GLU A 202 23.85 -22.47 -8.25
C GLU A 202 24.31 -21.61 -7.07
N ARG A 203 25.33 -20.77 -7.25
CA ARG A 203 25.72 -19.77 -6.25
C ARG A 203 24.58 -18.84 -5.89
N VAL A 204 23.84 -18.31 -6.87
CA VAL A 204 22.70 -17.41 -6.58
C VAL A 204 21.58 -18.16 -5.85
N LYS A 205 21.31 -19.43 -6.22
CA LYS A 205 20.34 -20.29 -5.50
C LYS A 205 20.74 -20.52 -4.04
N GLU A 206 22.01 -20.81 -3.78
CA GLU A 206 22.55 -20.98 -2.43
C GLU A 206 22.42 -19.67 -1.63
N GLU A 207 22.76 -18.52 -2.23
CA GLU A 207 22.61 -17.21 -1.59
C GLU A 207 21.16 -16.93 -1.17
N PHE A 208 20.16 -17.22 -2.03
CA PHE A 208 18.74 -17.10 -1.67
C PHE A 208 18.34 -18.05 -0.52
N GLY A 209 18.91 -19.25 -0.47
CA GLY A 209 18.68 -20.22 0.59
C GLY A 209 19.25 -19.77 1.95
N LEU A 210 20.46 -19.21 1.95
CA LEU A 210 21.17 -18.77 3.15
C LEU A 210 20.74 -17.38 3.65
N TYR A 211 20.22 -16.52 2.77
CA TYR A 211 19.86 -15.16 3.12
C TYR A 211 18.75 -15.11 4.18
N ARG A 212 19.05 -14.45 5.32
CA ARG A 212 18.12 -14.28 6.44
C ARG A 212 17.43 -12.91 6.45
N GLY A 213 17.81 -12.01 5.55
CA GLY A 213 17.12 -10.73 5.39
C GLY A 213 15.70 -10.92 4.84
N ASN A 214 14.78 -10.04 5.27
CA ASN A 214 13.42 -10.03 4.74
C ASN A 214 13.41 -9.53 3.29
N LEU A 215 13.06 -10.41 2.35
CA LEU A 215 12.77 -10.10 0.95
C LEU A 215 11.26 -9.97 0.76
N GLN A 216 10.83 -9.03 -0.09
CA GLN A 216 9.42 -8.90 -0.48
C GLN A 216 8.91 -10.09 -1.29
N TYR A 217 9.81 -10.72 -2.04
CA TYR A 217 9.58 -11.94 -2.81
C TYR A 217 10.83 -12.78 -2.78
N ARG A 218 10.68 -14.06 -2.43
CA ARG A 218 11.75 -15.03 -2.46
C ARG A 218 11.45 -16.00 -3.61
N PRO A 219 12.09 -15.85 -4.77
CA PRO A 219 11.86 -16.74 -5.89
C PRO A 219 12.27 -18.17 -5.51
N PRO A 220 11.49 -19.21 -5.91
CA PRO A 220 11.93 -20.59 -5.80
C PRO A 220 13.17 -20.85 -6.68
N PRO A 221 13.96 -21.90 -6.40
CA PRO A 221 15.20 -22.18 -7.13
C PRO A 221 15.04 -22.29 -8.66
N GLU A 222 13.91 -22.81 -9.13
CA GLU A 222 13.59 -22.91 -10.57
C GLU A 222 13.44 -21.53 -11.24
N GLU A 223 12.86 -20.57 -10.53
CA GLU A 223 12.71 -19.19 -11.01
C GLU A 223 14.06 -18.48 -11.04
N VAL A 224 14.89 -18.72 -10.01
CA VAL A 224 16.27 -18.20 -9.97
C VAL A 224 17.08 -18.74 -11.15
N ASP A 225 16.99 -20.04 -11.44
CA ASP A 225 17.69 -20.65 -12.57
C ASP A 225 17.33 -19.97 -13.89
N THR A 226 16.03 -19.89 -14.16
CA THR A 226 15.51 -19.34 -15.41
C THR A 226 15.90 -17.87 -15.58
N ILE A 227 15.80 -17.07 -14.51
CA ILE A 227 16.04 -15.63 -14.61
C ILE A 227 17.51 -15.29 -14.72
N VAL A 228 18.39 -16.00 -14.00
CA VAL A 228 19.84 -15.77 -14.07
C VAL A 228 20.37 -16.21 -15.44
N ARG A 229 19.87 -17.34 -15.99
CA ARG A 229 20.26 -17.83 -17.31
C ARG A 229 19.78 -16.95 -18.47
N ALA A 230 18.61 -16.35 -18.34
CA ALA A 230 18.05 -15.51 -19.39
C ALA A 230 18.54 -14.06 -19.34
N CYS A 231 19.07 -13.58 -18.19
CA CYS A 231 19.47 -12.20 -18.04
C CYS A 231 20.76 -11.91 -18.87
N PRO A 232 20.73 -10.94 -19.81
CA PRO A 232 21.87 -10.65 -20.68
C PRO A 232 22.99 -9.86 -20.00
N VAL A 233 22.79 -9.46 -18.74
CA VAL A 233 23.74 -8.71 -17.91
C VAL A 233 23.90 -9.44 -16.59
N MET A 234 25.13 -9.56 -16.09
CA MET A 234 25.36 -10.20 -14.80
C MET A 234 25.00 -9.26 -13.66
N VAL A 235 23.96 -9.61 -12.89
CA VAL A 235 23.63 -8.96 -11.62
C VAL A 235 24.62 -9.43 -10.56
N ASN A 236 25.55 -8.56 -10.18
CA ASN A 236 26.61 -8.84 -9.22
C ASN A 236 26.55 -7.85 -8.04
N GLY A 237 27.47 -7.95 -7.07
CA GLY A 237 27.50 -7.03 -5.94
C GLY A 237 28.56 -7.35 -4.92
N GLU A 238 28.79 -6.41 -3.99
CA GLU A 238 29.63 -6.63 -2.83
C GLU A 238 28.95 -7.56 -1.81
N SER A 239 29.75 -8.27 -1.04
CA SER A 239 29.27 -9.04 0.11
C SER A 239 28.70 -8.10 1.16
N THR A 240 27.43 -8.29 1.53
CA THR A 240 26.76 -7.45 2.55
C THR A 240 26.54 -8.18 3.87
N GLU A 241 26.51 -9.52 3.85
CA GLU A 241 26.31 -10.34 5.04
C GLU A 241 27.63 -11.00 5.47
N ASP A 242 27.78 -11.29 6.76
CA ASP A 242 28.95 -11.99 7.30
C ASP A 242 28.89 -13.53 7.10
N ILE A 243 27.83 -14.04 6.43
CA ILE A 243 27.62 -15.46 6.17
C ILE A 243 28.33 -15.86 4.87
N GLU A 244 29.10 -16.95 4.91
CA GLU A 244 29.77 -17.56 3.75
C GLU A 244 28.92 -18.66 3.09
N CYS A 245 29.01 -18.77 1.77
CA CYS A 245 28.43 -19.86 0.99
C CYS A 245 29.34 -21.09 1.08
N ALA A 246 28.77 -22.24 1.43
CA ALA A 246 29.50 -23.46 1.72
C ALA A 246 29.74 -24.31 0.46
N GLY A 247 28.76 -24.37 -0.45
CA GLY A 247 28.87 -25.13 -1.69
C GLY A 247 29.64 -24.38 -2.77
N TYR A 248 29.12 -23.22 -3.16
CA TYR A 248 29.61 -22.42 -4.28
C TYR A 248 30.35 -21.16 -3.81
N GLY A 249 31.21 -21.28 -2.79
CA GLY A 249 31.90 -20.15 -2.18
C GLY A 249 32.86 -19.40 -3.12
N ARG A 250 33.61 -20.10 -3.99
CA ARG A 250 34.56 -19.47 -4.92
C ARG A 250 34.19 -19.78 -6.36
N VAL A 251 33.68 -18.77 -7.08
CA VAL A 251 33.24 -18.87 -8.47
C VAL A 251 33.96 -17.81 -9.30
N ARG A 252 34.29 -18.12 -10.56
CA ARG A 252 35.18 -17.32 -11.43
C ARG A 252 34.92 -15.80 -11.41
N ASN A 253 33.67 -15.38 -11.56
CA ASN A 253 33.28 -13.98 -11.69
C ASN A 253 32.73 -13.35 -10.39
N ILE A 254 32.99 -13.99 -9.24
CA ILE A 254 32.51 -13.56 -7.92
C ILE A 254 33.71 -13.47 -6.97
N ASP A 255 34.02 -12.25 -6.51
CA ASP A 255 35.25 -11.94 -5.77
C ASP A 255 35.31 -12.59 -4.37
N GLU A 256 34.18 -12.66 -3.67
CA GLU A 256 34.10 -13.10 -2.28
C GLU A 256 33.12 -14.27 -2.08
N ALA A 257 33.35 -15.06 -1.01
CA ALA A 257 32.50 -16.21 -0.67
C ALA A 257 31.24 -15.86 0.13
N ARG A 258 31.07 -14.61 0.53
CA ARG A 258 29.96 -14.15 1.37
C ARG A 258 28.73 -13.76 0.55
N ILE A 259 27.57 -13.69 1.22
CA ILE A 259 26.30 -13.38 0.56
C ILE A 259 26.24 -11.93 0.08
N ARG A 260 25.84 -11.75 -1.17
CA ARG A 260 25.67 -10.45 -1.84
C ARG A 260 24.21 -10.00 -1.78
N GLY A 261 23.84 -9.23 -0.75
CA GLY A 261 22.45 -8.78 -0.55
C GLY A 261 21.91 -7.92 -1.68
N GLY A 262 22.75 -7.11 -2.34
CA GLY A 262 22.34 -6.31 -3.52
C GLY A 262 21.82 -7.16 -4.67
N VAL A 263 22.47 -8.30 -4.94
CA VAL A 263 22.07 -9.27 -5.98
C VAL A 263 20.68 -9.84 -5.68
N LEU A 264 20.46 -10.27 -4.44
CA LEU A 264 19.21 -10.87 -4.00
C LEU A 264 18.03 -9.88 -4.07
N LEU A 265 18.28 -8.60 -3.79
CA LEU A 265 17.28 -7.54 -3.91
C LEU A 265 16.89 -7.33 -5.37
N VAL A 266 17.87 -7.15 -6.26
CA VAL A 266 17.61 -6.87 -7.69
C VAL A 266 16.93 -8.04 -8.39
N ILE A 267 17.35 -9.28 -8.11
CA ILE A 267 16.73 -10.47 -8.70
C ILE A 267 15.34 -10.70 -8.08
N GLY A 268 15.24 -10.76 -6.75
CA GLY A 268 14.00 -11.12 -6.05
C GLY A 268 12.94 -10.02 -6.04
N GLU A 269 13.28 -8.83 -5.55
CA GLU A 269 12.35 -7.69 -5.44
C GLU A 269 12.21 -6.88 -6.73
N GLY A 270 13.21 -6.95 -7.61
CA GLY A 270 13.21 -6.33 -8.93
C GLY A 270 12.67 -7.26 -10.02
N LEU A 271 13.55 -8.05 -10.63
CA LEU A 271 13.26 -8.82 -11.85
C LEU A 271 12.08 -9.78 -11.68
N CYS A 272 12.05 -10.59 -10.61
CA CYS A 272 10.96 -11.54 -10.37
C CYS A 272 9.66 -10.85 -9.94
N LEU A 273 9.68 -10.10 -8.83
CA LEU A 273 8.46 -9.49 -8.25
C LEU A 273 7.81 -8.44 -9.16
N LYS A 274 8.59 -7.73 -9.98
CA LYS A 274 8.10 -6.66 -10.86
C LYS A 274 8.01 -7.05 -12.32
N ALA A 275 8.19 -8.33 -12.66
CA ALA A 275 8.08 -8.86 -14.02
C ALA A 275 6.86 -8.31 -14.81
N PRO A 276 5.61 -8.28 -14.28
CA PRO A 276 4.46 -7.76 -15.03
C PRO A 276 4.57 -6.27 -15.39
N LYS A 277 5.19 -5.45 -14.53
CA LYS A 277 5.39 -4.03 -14.80
C LYS A 277 6.51 -3.82 -15.83
N ILE A 278 7.58 -4.62 -15.75
CA ILE A 278 8.70 -4.57 -16.69
C ILE A 278 8.28 -5.03 -18.09
N GLN A 279 7.46 -6.07 -18.18
CA GLN A 279 6.90 -6.56 -19.44
C GLN A 279 6.27 -5.44 -20.28
N ARG A 280 5.43 -4.60 -19.66
CA ARG A 280 4.80 -3.46 -20.37
C ARG A 280 5.83 -2.52 -20.99
N HIS A 281 6.94 -2.26 -20.29
CA HIS A 281 7.99 -1.38 -20.79
C HIS A 281 8.80 -2.04 -21.91
N THR A 282 9.15 -3.31 -21.77
CA THR A 282 9.91 -4.05 -22.79
C THR A 282 9.10 -4.24 -24.07
N GLU A 283 7.79 -4.51 -23.96
CA GLU A 283 6.86 -4.61 -25.09
C GLU A 283 6.69 -3.26 -25.78
N ARG A 284 6.45 -2.18 -25.02
CA ARG A 284 6.30 -0.82 -25.57
C ARG A 284 7.54 -0.35 -26.32
N LEU A 285 8.74 -0.73 -25.85
CA LEU A 285 10.02 -0.35 -26.45
C LEU A 285 10.53 -1.37 -27.48
N ASN A 286 9.81 -2.47 -27.72
CA ASN A 286 10.21 -3.59 -28.56
C ASN A 286 11.65 -4.07 -28.28
N VAL A 287 12.02 -4.23 -27.01
CA VAL A 287 13.38 -4.63 -26.63
C VAL A 287 13.61 -6.12 -26.94
N PRO A 288 14.53 -6.47 -27.87
CA PRO A 288 14.74 -7.86 -28.25
C PRO A 288 15.33 -8.67 -27.08
N GLY A 289 14.95 -9.94 -26.91
CA GLY A 289 15.59 -10.85 -25.95
C GLY A 289 15.12 -10.71 -24.50
N TRP A 290 14.08 -9.92 -24.25
CA TRP A 290 13.41 -9.81 -22.94
C TRP A 290 12.13 -10.65 -22.83
N ASP A 291 11.87 -11.51 -23.82
CA ASP A 291 10.68 -12.37 -23.87
C ASP A 291 10.57 -13.30 -22.64
N PHE A 292 11.69 -13.63 -22.00
CA PHE A 292 11.70 -14.45 -20.78
C PHE A 292 10.89 -13.83 -19.62
N ILE A 293 10.81 -12.49 -19.53
CA ILE A 293 10.01 -11.81 -18.50
C ILE A 293 8.52 -12.10 -18.69
N SER A 294 8.06 -12.32 -19.93
CA SER A 294 6.66 -12.65 -20.21
C SER A 294 6.25 -13.99 -19.58
N THR A 295 7.15 -14.98 -19.56
CA THR A 295 6.92 -16.27 -18.90
C THR A 295 6.65 -16.11 -17.40
N PHE A 296 7.37 -15.20 -16.73
CA PHE A 296 7.15 -14.92 -15.31
C PHE A 296 5.92 -14.05 -15.04
N ALA A 297 5.67 -13.06 -15.89
CA ALA A 297 4.51 -12.20 -15.77
C ALA A 297 3.20 -12.97 -16.02
N ASN A 298 3.23 -13.92 -16.95
CA ASN A 298 2.09 -14.75 -17.29
C ASN A 298 1.97 -16.01 -16.43
N LYS A 299 2.98 -16.44 -15.68
CA LYS A 299 2.88 -17.63 -14.81
C LYS A 299 1.72 -17.57 -13.81
N ASN A 300 1.45 -16.38 -13.24
CA ASN A 300 0.27 -16.18 -12.37
C ASN A 300 -1.06 -16.25 -13.15
N LYS A 301 -1.06 -15.89 -14.44
CA LYS A 301 -2.23 -15.98 -15.33
C LYS A 301 -2.40 -17.38 -15.93
N ASP A 302 -1.32 -18.13 -16.11
CA ASP A 302 -1.32 -19.47 -16.68
C ASP A 302 -1.68 -20.52 -15.62
N GLU A 303 -1.41 -20.28 -14.33
CA GLU A 303 -2.02 -21.07 -13.24
C GLU A 303 -3.54 -20.81 -13.15
N GLU A 304 -4.02 -19.59 -13.43
CA GLU A 304 -5.45 -19.28 -13.55
C GLU A 304 -6.07 -19.88 -14.83
N ARG A 305 -5.34 -19.86 -15.96
CA ARG A 305 -5.81 -20.34 -17.27
C ARG A 305 -5.61 -21.83 -17.53
N ALA A 306 -4.77 -22.54 -16.80
CA ALA A 306 -4.60 -23.99 -16.96
C ALA A 306 -5.86 -24.78 -16.56
N GLY A 307 -6.85 -24.12 -15.93
CA GLY A 307 -8.21 -24.63 -15.74
C GLY A 307 -9.24 -24.17 -16.79
N GLU A 308 -8.90 -23.21 -17.66
CA GLU A 308 -9.81 -22.62 -18.65
C GLU A 308 -9.70 -23.32 -20.01
N GLY A 309 -10.18 -24.56 -20.08
CA GLY A 309 -10.91 -24.98 -21.29
C GLY A 309 -12.25 -24.24 -21.31
N ALA A 310 -12.81 -23.95 -22.50
CA ALA A 310 -14.10 -23.25 -22.70
C ALA A 310 -15.19 -23.62 -21.66
N GLY A 311 -15.23 -22.89 -20.54
CA GLY A 311 -15.89 -23.32 -19.30
C GLY A 311 -16.31 -22.13 -18.44
N PHE A 312 -17.14 -22.41 -17.44
CA PHE A 312 -17.79 -21.46 -16.54
C PHE A 312 -16.83 -20.38 -15.99
N VAL A 313 -17.20 -19.10 -16.18
CA VAL A 313 -16.49 -17.94 -15.61
C VAL A 313 -17.31 -17.39 -14.46
N SER A 314 -16.77 -17.50 -13.24
CA SER A 314 -17.42 -17.01 -12.02
C SER A 314 -17.49 -15.47 -11.98
N ARG A 315 -18.62 -14.94 -11.49
CA ARG A 315 -18.79 -13.51 -11.17
C ARG A 315 -18.24 -13.14 -9.79
N LYS A 316 -17.89 -14.12 -8.96
CA LYS A 316 -17.37 -13.88 -7.60
C LYS A 316 -16.10 -13.07 -7.64
N VAL A 317 -16.01 -12.17 -6.67
CA VAL A 317 -14.77 -11.46 -6.41
C VAL A 317 -13.78 -12.45 -5.77
N PRO A 318 -12.57 -12.65 -6.31
CA PRO A 318 -11.62 -13.61 -5.75
C PRO A 318 -11.06 -13.09 -4.42
N GLU A 319 -10.99 -13.96 -3.40
CA GLU A 319 -10.44 -13.64 -2.09
C GLU A 319 -8.91 -13.44 -2.12
N ILE A 320 -8.40 -12.48 -1.34
CA ILE A 320 -6.96 -12.23 -1.22
C ILE A 320 -6.50 -12.35 0.24
N SER A 321 -6.04 -13.54 0.64
CA SER A 321 -5.59 -13.80 2.02
C SER A 321 -4.14 -13.36 2.31
N LYS A 322 -3.42 -12.79 1.33
CA LYS A 322 -1.99 -12.45 1.48
C LYS A 322 -1.71 -11.47 2.63
N PHE A 323 -2.63 -10.55 2.91
CA PHE A 323 -2.45 -9.59 4.01
C PHE A 323 -2.47 -10.28 5.37
N MET A 324 -3.12 -11.44 5.52
CA MET A 324 -3.21 -12.22 6.76
C MET A 324 -1.91 -12.97 7.11
N LYS A 325 -0.92 -13.03 6.22
CA LYS A 325 0.40 -13.62 6.53
C LYS A 325 1.18 -12.72 7.50
N ASP A 326 1.98 -13.33 8.37
CA ASP A 326 2.86 -12.65 9.34
C ASP A 326 2.11 -11.68 10.28
N ILE A 327 1.10 -12.17 10.99
CA ILE A 327 0.45 -11.41 12.07
C ILE A 327 1.43 -11.32 13.23
N ILE A 328 1.71 -10.09 13.65
CA ILE A 328 2.62 -9.81 14.77
C ILE A 328 1.75 -9.52 15.98
N ALA A 329 2.15 -10.02 17.15
CA ALA A 329 1.49 -9.69 18.41
C ALA A 329 1.33 -8.16 18.58
N GLY A 330 0.14 -7.74 19.04
CA GLY A 330 -0.21 -6.31 19.19
C GLY A 330 -0.63 -5.61 17.89
N ARG A 331 -0.82 -6.34 16.78
CA ARG A 331 -1.40 -5.81 15.53
C ARG A 331 -2.75 -6.50 15.26
N PRO A 332 -3.88 -5.89 15.64
CA PRO A 332 -5.19 -6.50 15.45
C PRO A 332 -5.53 -6.69 13.98
N VAL A 333 -6.37 -7.70 13.73
CA VAL A 333 -7.08 -7.91 12.47
C VAL A 333 -8.45 -7.28 12.64
N PHE A 334 -8.85 -6.43 11.69
CA PHE A 334 -10.13 -5.73 11.74
C PHE A 334 -11.19 -6.42 10.87
N GLY A 335 -10.80 -7.24 9.90
CA GLY A 335 -11.72 -8.07 9.13
C GLY A 335 -11.00 -9.09 8.26
N ALA A 336 -11.60 -10.27 8.07
CA ALA A 336 -11.09 -11.29 7.16
C ALA A 336 -11.40 -10.91 5.68
N PRO A 337 -10.82 -11.62 4.70
CA PRO A 337 -11.04 -11.33 3.28
C PRO A 337 -12.52 -11.46 2.91
N LEU A 338 -13.10 -10.43 2.27
CA LEU A 338 -14.51 -10.38 1.81
C LEU A 338 -15.61 -10.69 2.84
N GLU A 339 -15.29 -10.81 4.14
CA GLU A 339 -16.24 -11.30 5.15
C GLU A 339 -17.20 -10.19 5.64
N PRO A 340 -18.50 -10.50 5.85
CA PRO A 340 -19.44 -9.65 6.57
C PRO A 340 -18.89 -9.16 7.92
N GLY A 341 -19.14 -7.89 8.24
CA GLY A 341 -18.59 -7.20 9.41
C GLY A 341 -17.25 -6.48 9.18
N GLY A 342 -16.51 -6.85 8.12
CA GLY A 342 -15.37 -6.08 7.63
C GLY A 342 -15.79 -4.70 7.08
N PHE A 343 -14.83 -3.85 6.71
CA PHE A 343 -15.17 -2.52 6.20
C PHE A 343 -15.87 -2.59 4.85
N ARG A 344 -17.02 -1.93 4.72
CA ARG A 344 -17.75 -1.82 3.45
C ARG A 344 -16.98 -0.94 2.46
N LEU A 345 -16.76 -1.43 1.25
CA LEU A 345 -16.04 -0.65 0.24
C LEU A 345 -16.90 0.52 -0.26
N ARG A 346 -16.39 1.75 -0.14
CA ARG A 346 -16.94 2.93 -0.82
C ARG A 346 -15.91 3.49 -1.77
N TYR A 347 -16.27 3.66 -3.03
CA TYR A 347 -15.42 4.38 -3.97
C TYR A 347 -15.45 5.86 -3.67
N GLY A 348 -14.29 6.47 -3.51
CA GLY A 348 -14.19 7.90 -3.26
C GLY A 348 -12.76 8.32 -2.91
N ARG A 349 -12.50 9.63 -2.98
CA ARG A 349 -11.23 10.23 -2.58
C ARG A 349 -11.50 11.36 -1.61
N ALA A 350 -11.37 11.08 -0.32
CA ALA A 350 -11.53 12.11 0.69
C ALA A 350 -10.40 13.14 0.58
N ARG A 351 -10.67 14.39 0.95
CA ARG A 351 -9.66 15.47 0.94
C ARG A 351 -8.34 15.09 1.63
N PRO A 352 -8.34 14.46 2.83
CA PRO A 352 -7.09 14.09 3.48
C PRO A 352 -6.43 12.82 2.92
N SER A 353 -7.11 12.01 2.11
CA SER A 353 -6.61 10.70 1.68
C SER A 353 -5.41 10.79 0.73
N GLY A 354 -5.21 11.92 0.04
CA GLY A 354 -4.01 12.14 -0.77
C GLY A 354 -3.74 11.02 -1.80
N LEU A 355 -2.58 10.38 -1.69
CA LEU A 355 -2.10 9.26 -2.53
C LEU A 355 -1.82 8.04 -1.62
N ALA A 356 -2.21 6.84 -2.04
CA ALA A 356 -1.96 5.59 -1.32
C ALA A 356 -2.53 5.56 0.12
N ALA A 357 -3.60 6.33 0.37
CA ALA A 357 -4.33 6.32 1.62
C ALA A 357 -5.81 6.02 1.40
N GLY A 358 -6.41 5.35 2.39
CA GLY A 358 -7.85 5.19 2.52
C GLY A 358 -8.39 6.12 3.60
N SER A 359 -9.71 6.20 3.67
CA SER A 359 -10.37 6.96 4.73
C SER A 359 -11.53 6.19 5.34
N CYS A 360 -11.76 6.36 6.64
CA CYS A 360 -12.92 5.82 7.33
C CYS A 360 -13.45 6.85 8.32
N ASN A 361 -14.65 6.59 8.86
CA ASN A 361 -15.25 7.48 9.85
C ASN A 361 -14.42 7.51 11.15
N ALA A 362 -14.36 8.66 11.82
CA ALA A 362 -13.67 8.79 13.10
C ALA A 362 -14.26 7.89 14.20
N ALA A 363 -15.57 7.62 14.16
CA ALA A 363 -16.22 6.65 15.02
C ALA A 363 -15.70 5.22 14.76
N SER A 364 -15.48 4.84 13.49
CA SER A 364 -14.88 3.53 13.15
C SER A 364 -13.47 3.40 13.69
N MET A 365 -12.69 4.48 13.62
CA MET A 365 -11.33 4.53 14.18
C MET A 365 -11.34 4.27 15.70
N ALA A 366 -12.26 4.92 16.43
CA ALA A 366 -12.43 4.74 17.86
C ALA A 366 -13.02 3.38 18.25
N ALA A 367 -13.91 2.83 17.41
CA ALA A 367 -14.51 1.52 17.62
C ALA A 367 -13.50 0.37 17.55
N MET A 368 -12.43 0.55 16.80
CA MET A 368 -11.30 -0.38 16.74
C MET A 368 -10.31 -0.14 17.89
N ASP A 369 -10.80 0.21 19.08
CA ASP A 369 -10.05 0.51 20.30
C ASP A 369 -8.89 1.51 20.10
N ASP A 370 -9.12 2.53 19.26
CA ASP A 370 -8.13 3.56 18.93
C ASP A 370 -6.81 2.99 18.33
N PHE A 371 -6.78 1.71 17.89
CA PHE A 371 -5.64 1.16 17.15
C PHE A 371 -5.47 1.79 15.77
N ILE A 372 -6.58 2.28 15.21
CA ILE A 372 -6.58 3.05 13.98
C ILE A 372 -6.52 4.53 14.35
N ALA A 373 -5.36 5.14 14.15
CA ALA A 373 -5.13 6.57 14.31
C ALA A 373 -4.77 7.23 12.98
N VAL A 374 -4.65 8.56 12.94
CA VAL A 374 -4.43 9.32 11.70
C VAL A 374 -3.02 9.05 11.15
N GLY A 375 -2.94 8.41 9.99
CA GLY A 375 -1.68 7.96 9.40
C GLY A 375 -1.25 6.57 9.84
N THR A 376 -2.08 5.85 10.60
CA THR A 376 -1.88 4.41 10.83
C THR A 376 -1.91 3.70 9.49
N GLN A 377 -0.87 2.92 9.22
CA GLN A 377 -0.82 2.07 8.04
C GLN A 377 -1.64 0.81 8.29
N MET A 378 -2.68 0.59 7.52
CA MET A 378 -3.42 -0.66 7.45
C MET A 378 -2.89 -1.52 6.29
N LYS A 379 -2.75 -2.82 6.52
CA LYS A 379 -2.62 -3.78 5.42
C LYS A 379 -4.03 -4.16 4.99
N ILE A 380 -4.30 -3.99 3.71
CA ILE A 380 -5.63 -4.21 3.13
C ILE A 380 -5.59 -5.37 2.16
N GLU A 381 -6.74 -5.97 1.96
CA GLU A 381 -6.96 -7.03 1.00
C GLU A 381 -6.80 -6.54 -0.45
N ARG A 382 -7.36 -5.35 -0.74
CA ARG A 382 -7.43 -4.73 -2.06
C ARG A 382 -7.60 -3.21 -1.93
N PRO A 383 -7.24 -2.40 -2.94
CA PRO A 383 -6.55 -2.74 -4.19
C PRO A 383 -5.02 -2.88 -4.05
N GLY A 384 -4.45 -2.27 -3.01
CA GLY A 384 -3.00 -2.27 -2.73
C GLY A 384 -2.61 -3.25 -1.61
N LYS A 385 -1.32 -3.30 -1.29
CA LYS A 385 -0.82 -4.10 -0.14
C LYS A 385 -1.09 -3.44 1.22
N ALA A 386 -1.16 -2.11 1.23
CA ALA A 386 -1.35 -1.30 2.41
C ALA A 386 -1.84 0.09 2.00
N CYS A 387 -2.51 0.77 2.91
CA CYS A 387 -2.86 2.19 2.82
C CYS A 387 -2.61 2.87 4.17
N ALA A 388 -2.35 4.17 4.16
CA ALA A 388 -2.49 4.98 5.37
C ALA A 388 -3.97 5.31 5.60
N ILE A 389 -4.40 5.51 6.84
CA ILE A 389 -5.79 5.87 7.16
C ILE A 389 -5.90 7.33 7.52
N THR A 390 -6.97 7.95 7.05
CA THR A 390 -7.35 9.33 7.32
C THR A 390 -8.84 9.41 7.69
N PRO A 391 -9.28 10.42 8.46
CA PRO A 391 -10.69 10.54 8.81
C PRO A 391 -11.52 11.02 7.61
N CYS A 392 -12.76 10.56 7.50
CA CYS A 392 -13.76 11.04 6.55
C CYS A 392 -15.14 11.11 7.22
N ASP A 393 -15.67 12.32 7.38
CA ASP A 393 -16.95 12.56 8.06
C ASP A 393 -18.17 12.18 7.21
N ILE A 394 -17.98 12.01 5.89
CA ILE A 394 -19.03 11.61 4.94
C ILE A 394 -19.20 10.08 4.92
N ALA A 395 -18.15 9.35 5.29
CA ALA A 395 -18.19 7.89 5.34
C ALA A 395 -19.11 7.45 6.49
N GLU A 396 -19.93 6.43 6.25
CA GLU A 396 -20.71 5.83 7.31
C GLU A 396 -19.80 5.15 8.33
N GLY A 397 -20.09 5.34 9.62
CA GLY A 397 -19.34 4.71 10.69
C GLY A 397 -19.88 3.34 11.10
N PRO A 398 -19.44 2.81 12.25
CA PRO A 398 -19.68 1.42 12.62
C PRO A 398 -21.11 1.22 13.12
N TRP A 399 -21.60 -0.01 12.96
CA TRP A 399 -22.81 -0.48 13.63
C TRP A 399 -22.43 -1.27 14.88
N ALA A 400 -23.11 -1.00 16.00
CA ALA A 400 -22.83 -1.67 17.25
C ALA A 400 -24.11 -2.16 17.94
N ILE A 401 -23.96 -3.24 18.70
CA ILE A 401 -24.97 -3.82 19.58
C ILE A 401 -24.64 -3.40 21.02
N LEU A 402 -25.57 -2.75 21.70
CA LEU A 402 -25.45 -2.36 23.10
C LEU A 402 -25.96 -3.48 24.02
N ARG A 403 -25.53 -3.47 25.28
CA ARG A 403 -25.95 -4.45 26.30
C ARG A 403 -27.44 -4.42 26.62
N ASN A 404 -28.13 -3.31 26.35
CA ASN A 404 -29.59 -3.22 26.47
C ASN A 404 -30.33 -3.82 25.25
N GLY A 405 -29.60 -4.26 24.23
CA GLY A 405 -30.14 -4.84 23.02
C GLY A 405 -30.27 -3.87 21.84
N ASP A 406 -29.99 -2.57 22.03
CA ASP A 406 -30.06 -1.57 20.95
C ASP A 406 -29.04 -1.87 19.86
N PHE A 407 -29.46 -1.68 18.62
CA PHE A 407 -28.62 -1.78 17.44
C PHE A 407 -28.71 -0.49 16.64
N LYS A 408 -27.58 0.21 16.52
CA LYS A 408 -27.52 1.51 15.84
C LYS A 408 -26.16 1.79 15.22
N GLN A 409 -26.19 2.68 14.23
CA GLN A 409 -25.02 3.22 13.55
C GLN A 409 -24.48 4.45 14.30
N TYR A 410 -23.16 4.59 14.34
CA TYR A 410 -22.48 5.78 14.84
C TYR A 410 -21.73 6.47 13.70
N ASN A 411 -22.11 7.71 13.36
CA ASN A 411 -21.47 8.47 12.28
C ASN A 411 -20.58 9.60 12.79
N ASP A 412 -20.48 9.78 14.11
CA ASP A 412 -19.63 10.79 14.75
C ASP A 412 -18.95 10.24 16.00
N LEU A 413 -17.81 10.82 16.33
CA LEU A 413 -16.95 10.35 17.42
C LEU A 413 -17.58 10.56 18.80
N ASP A 414 -18.36 11.63 18.97
CA ASP A 414 -18.92 12.02 20.27
C ASP A 414 -20.06 11.08 20.68
N SER A 415 -20.95 10.75 19.74
CA SER A 415 -22.03 9.78 19.96
C SER A 415 -21.47 8.39 20.28
N PHE A 416 -20.44 7.95 19.55
CA PHE A 416 -19.78 6.67 19.83
C PHE A 416 -19.15 6.65 21.24
N ARG A 417 -18.38 7.69 21.61
CA ARG A 417 -17.72 7.76 22.92
C ARG A 417 -18.68 7.79 24.08
N LYS A 418 -19.83 8.46 23.92
CA LYS A 418 -20.89 8.52 24.93
C LYS A 418 -21.40 7.12 25.29
N ASP A 419 -21.61 6.28 24.29
CA ASP A 419 -22.24 4.97 24.46
C ASP A 419 -21.23 3.81 24.54
N ARG A 420 -19.94 4.06 24.29
CA ARG A 420 -18.86 3.07 24.37
C ARG A 420 -18.94 2.14 25.59
N PRO A 421 -19.21 2.60 26.84
CA PRO A 421 -19.30 1.70 28.00
C PRO A 421 -20.45 0.69 27.93
N MET A 422 -21.49 0.97 27.12
CA MET A 422 -22.67 0.12 26.94
C MET A 422 -22.57 -0.77 25.70
N ILE A 423 -21.61 -0.54 24.81
CA ILE A 423 -21.41 -1.34 23.60
C ILE A 423 -20.88 -2.72 23.99
N SER A 424 -21.58 -3.76 23.54
CA SER A 424 -21.17 -5.15 23.74
C SER A 424 -20.41 -5.70 22.54
N SER A 425 -20.82 -5.34 21.32
CA SER A 425 -20.23 -5.87 20.10
C SER A 425 -20.27 -4.85 18.97
N ILE A 426 -19.21 -4.79 18.16
CA ILE A 426 -19.21 -4.09 16.87
C ILE A 426 -19.62 -5.11 15.81
N TRP A 427 -20.72 -4.83 15.12
CA TRP A 427 -21.30 -5.71 14.10
C TRP A 427 -20.75 -5.45 12.70
N ASP A 428 -20.54 -4.17 12.35
CA ASP A 428 -19.95 -3.71 11.09
C ASP A 428 -18.97 -2.58 11.37
N ASN A 429 -17.81 -2.60 10.72
CA ASN A 429 -16.76 -1.60 10.95
C ASN A 429 -17.06 -0.23 10.32
N GLY A 430 -18.12 -0.11 9.51
CA GLY A 430 -18.40 1.08 8.71
C GLY A 430 -17.74 1.03 7.34
N GLU A 431 -17.68 2.18 6.68
CA GLU A 431 -17.14 2.30 5.32
C GLU A 431 -15.62 2.55 5.30
N LEU A 432 -14.96 1.94 4.32
CA LEU A 432 -13.60 2.27 3.92
C LEU A 432 -13.63 2.89 2.51
N VAL A 433 -13.34 4.19 2.47
CA VAL A 433 -13.28 5.01 1.27
C VAL A 433 -11.94 4.80 0.56
N LEU A 434 -11.98 4.28 -0.67
CA LEU A 434 -10.81 4.01 -1.50
C LEU A 434 -10.97 4.63 -2.89
N GLY A 435 -9.92 5.33 -3.34
CA GLY A 435 -9.94 6.05 -4.62
C GLY A 435 -9.79 5.14 -5.82
N TYR A 436 -10.44 5.49 -6.94
CA TYR A 436 -10.24 4.82 -8.24
C TYR A 436 -8.76 4.75 -8.65
N GLY A 437 -8.01 5.84 -8.40
CA GLY A 437 -6.58 5.92 -8.70
C GLY A 437 -5.76 4.79 -8.06
N GLU A 438 -6.17 4.29 -6.89
CA GLU A 438 -5.48 3.19 -6.20
C GLU A 438 -5.62 1.86 -6.94
N PHE A 439 -6.79 1.61 -7.54
CA PHE A 439 -7.01 0.42 -8.38
C PHE A 439 -6.22 0.53 -9.69
N MET A 440 -6.25 1.71 -10.31
CA MET A 440 -5.52 1.99 -11.55
C MET A 440 -4.00 1.85 -11.36
N GLU A 441 -3.43 2.44 -10.31
CA GLU A 441 -1.99 2.39 -10.02
C GLU A 441 -1.52 0.96 -9.71
N ASN A 442 -2.29 0.21 -8.92
CA ASN A 442 -1.98 -1.17 -8.56
C ASN A 442 -2.34 -2.18 -9.65
N ASN A 443 -2.90 -1.73 -10.78
CA ASN A 443 -3.35 -2.55 -11.90
C ASN A 443 -4.29 -3.69 -11.43
N LYS A 444 -5.32 -3.31 -10.67
CA LYS A 444 -6.36 -4.22 -10.17
C LYS A 444 -7.69 -3.92 -10.82
N ASN A 445 -8.47 -4.96 -11.06
CA ASN A 445 -9.84 -4.83 -11.55
C ASN A 445 -10.69 -4.13 -10.48
N LEU A 446 -11.61 -3.27 -10.93
CA LEU A 446 -12.67 -2.77 -10.08
C LEU A 446 -13.55 -3.92 -9.62
N VAL A 447 -14.14 -3.76 -8.45
CA VAL A 447 -15.09 -4.69 -7.86
C VAL A 447 -16.44 -3.97 -7.75
N PRO A 448 -17.56 -4.70 -7.58
CA PRO A 448 -18.87 -4.07 -7.49
C PRO A 448 -18.93 -2.97 -6.42
N ALA A 449 -19.53 -1.83 -6.78
CA ALA A 449 -19.74 -0.70 -5.89
C ALA A 449 -21.07 -0.84 -5.14
N ALA A 450 -21.11 -0.40 -3.89
CA ALA A 450 -22.36 -0.18 -3.17
C ALA A 450 -23.19 0.95 -3.80
N TYR A 451 -24.53 0.81 -3.78
CA TYR A 451 -25.45 1.90 -4.11
C TYR A 451 -25.51 2.92 -2.96
N SER A 452 -24.50 3.79 -2.93
CA SER A 452 -24.31 4.82 -1.91
C SER A 452 -25.05 6.12 -2.25
N HIS A 453 -25.07 7.07 -1.31
CA HIS A 453 -25.56 8.42 -1.54
C HIS A 453 -24.85 9.12 -2.72
N ASP A 454 -23.57 8.81 -3.01
CA ASP A 454 -22.87 9.37 -4.17
C ASP A 454 -23.46 8.89 -5.50
N TRP A 455 -23.80 7.59 -5.59
CA TRP A 455 -24.42 7.03 -6.79
C TRP A 455 -25.86 7.53 -6.93
N TRP A 456 -26.63 7.55 -5.85
CA TRP A 456 -27.98 8.11 -5.86
C TRP A 456 -28.02 9.58 -6.27
N ALA A 457 -27.10 10.40 -5.76
CA ALA A 457 -26.96 11.79 -6.17
C ALA A 457 -26.60 11.91 -7.66
N ALA A 458 -25.76 11.02 -8.19
CA ALA A 458 -25.43 11.00 -9.62
C ALA A 458 -26.65 10.64 -10.49
N ASP A 459 -27.41 9.61 -10.12
CA ASP A 459 -28.65 9.22 -10.82
C ASP A 459 -29.65 10.40 -10.81
N LEU A 460 -29.82 11.08 -9.66
CA LEU A 460 -30.70 12.25 -9.56
C LEU A 460 -30.20 13.46 -10.34
N ILE A 461 -28.92 13.78 -10.29
CA ILE A 461 -28.34 14.90 -11.03
C ILE A 461 -28.63 14.78 -12.52
N ASP A 462 -28.59 13.56 -13.06
CA ASP A 462 -28.90 13.32 -14.47
C ASP A 462 -30.42 13.28 -14.74
N ALA A 463 -31.23 12.83 -13.77
CA ALA A 463 -32.68 12.80 -13.89
C ALA A 463 -33.38 14.16 -13.67
N LEU A 464 -32.74 15.09 -12.96
CA LEU A 464 -33.21 16.47 -12.73
C LEU A 464 -32.84 17.36 -13.92
N ASP A 465 -33.43 17.04 -15.07
CA ASP A 465 -33.11 17.59 -16.39
C ASP A 465 -33.85 18.87 -16.77
N SER A 466 -34.81 19.29 -15.95
CA SER A 466 -35.71 20.42 -16.20
C SER A 466 -36.15 21.08 -14.90
N ASP A 467 -36.54 22.35 -14.96
CA ASP A 467 -37.05 23.07 -13.77
C ASP A 467 -38.28 22.39 -13.18
N GLN A 468 -39.14 21.81 -14.04
CA GLN A 468 -40.29 21.01 -13.61
C GLN A 468 -39.86 19.76 -12.82
N ALA A 469 -38.82 19.04 -13.26
CA ALA A 469 -38.29 17.90 -12.53
C ALA A 469 -37.73 18.31 -11.17
N VAL A 470 -37.05 19.47 -11.09
CA VAL A 470 -36.55 20.04 -9.84
C VAL A 470 -37.69 20.42 -8.89
N GLU A 471 -38.73 21.09 -9.39
CA GLU A 471 -39.92 21.45 -8.59
C GLU A 471 -40.64 20.21 -8.07
N GLU A 472 -40.79 19.19 -8.92
CA GLU A 472 -41.40 17.92 -8.54
C GLU A 472 -40.59 17.20 -7.46
N PHE A 473 -39.26 17.16 -7.61
CA PHE A 473 -38.37 16.62 -6.58
C PHE A 473 -38.51 17.36 -5.26
N CYS A 474 -38.49 18.70 -5.28
CA CYS A 474 -38.69 19.55 -4.11
C CYS A 474 -40.03 19.25 -3.42
N ARG A 475 -41.11 19.08 -4.19
CA ARG A 475 -42.44 18.69 -3.69
C ARG A 475 -42.40 17.32 -2.99
N ILE A 476 -41.71 16.33 -3.56
CA ILE A 476 -41.63 14.97 -3.01
C ILE A 476 -40.86 14.93 -1.69
N ILE A 477 -39.75 15.67 -1.58
CA ILE A 477 -38.97 15.75 -0.34
C ILE A 477 -39.56 16.72 0.69
N GLY A 478 -40.57 17.51 0.30
CA GLY A 478 -41.21 18.51 1.16
C GLY A 478 -40.32 19.73 1.46
N THR A 479 -39.47 20.14 0.52
CA THR A 479 -38.54 21.29 0.66
C THR A 479 -38.89 22.36 -0.37
N GLU A 480 -38.65 23.63 -0.06
CA GLU A 480 -38.88 24.71 -1.03
C GLU A 480 -37.72 24.85 -2.02
N ARG A 481 -38.01 25.27 -3.26
CA ARG A 481 -36.98 25.46 -4.30
C ARG A 481 -35.84 26.39 -3.88
N LYS A 482 -36.12 27.38 -3.03
CA LYS A 482 -35.16 28.36 -2.52
C LYS A 482 -34.09 27.75 -1.60
N ASP A 483 -34.41 26.62 -0.96
CA ASP A 483 -33.52 25.93 -0.02
C ASP A 483 -32.60 24.95 -0.76
N MET A 484 -32.81 24.78 -2.08
CA MET A 484 -32.02 23.91 -2.95
C MET A 484 -31.10 24.75 -3.85
N PRO A 485 -29.96 24.20 -4.31
CA PRO A 485 -29.02 24.95 -5.14
C PRO A 485 -29.65 25.56 -6.38
N GLU A 486 -29.23 26.77 -6.74
CA GLU A 486 -29.69 27.44 -7.96
C GLU A 486 -29.29 26.66 -9.22
N GLY A 487 -30.07 26.83 -10.29
CA GLY A 487 -29.88 26.14 -11.57
C GLY A 487 -30.37 24.69 -11.58
N THR A 488 -30.32 24.07 -12.76
CA THR A 488 -30.85 22.72 -13.02
C THR A 488 -29.71 21.79 -13.43
N PRO A 489 -29.39 20.75 -12.65
CA PRO A 489 -28.11 20.03 -12.76
C PRO A 489 -28.05 19.07 -13.95
N GLY A 490 -29.20 18.60 -14.44
CA GLY A 490 -29.32 17.63 -15.53
C GLY A 490 -29.58 18.25 -16.90
N LEU A 491 -29.49 19.58 -17.05
CA LEU A 491 -29.78 20.25 -18.32
C LEU A 491 -29.00 19.60 -19.49
N PRO A 492 -29.68 19.24 -20.60
CA PRO A 492 -29.04 18.64 -21.77
C PRO A 492 -28.01 19.58 -22.38
N ILE A 493 -26.84 19.04 -22.73
CA ILE A 493 -25.75 19.83 -23.33
C ILE A 493 -26.17 20.32 -24.71
N ASN A 494 -26.16 21.64 -24.91
CA ASN A 494 -26.39 22.31 -26.18
C ASN A 494 -25.26 23.32 -26.45
N GLN A 495 -25.17 23.87 -27.67
CA GLN A 495 -24.06 24.75 -28.08
C GLN A 495 -23.96 26.08 -27.28
N SER A 496 -25.00 26.45 -26.51
CA SER A 496 -25.05 27.70 -25.74
C SER A 496 -24.80 27.52 -24.24
N ILE A 497 -24.56 26.31 -23.75
CA ILE A 497 -24.37 26.06 -22.32
C ILE A 497 -22.93 26.36 -21.92
N ASP A 498 -22.78 27.17 -20.88
CA ASP A 498 -21.54 27.35 -20.14
C ASP A 498 -21.24 26.08 -19.32
N LEU A 499 -20.15 25.40 -19.68
CA LEU A 499 -19.75 24.14 -19.05
C LEU A 499 -19.15 24.35 -17.65
N ASP A 500 -18.52 25.50 -17.40
CA ASP A 500 -17.97 25.88 -16.10
C ASP A 500 -19.09 26.17 -15.10
N GLU A 501 -20.10 26.94 -15.52
CA GLU A 501 -21.29 27.20 -14.72
C GLU A 501 -22.03 25.90 -14.41
N ARG A 502 -22.23 25.04 -15.42
CA ARG A 502 -22.86 23.72 -15.26
C ARG A 502 -22.09 22.83 -14.29
N PHE A 503 -20.75 22.84 -14.34
CA PHE A 503 -19.92 22.09 -13.39
C PHE A 503 -20.19 22.54 -11.95
N HIS A 504 -20.21 23.86 -11.70
CA HIS A 504 -20.49 24.39 -10.36
C HIS A 504 -21.91 24.11 -9.89
N ILE A 505 -22.92 24.19 -10.77
CA ILE A 505 -24.29 23.80 -10.46
C ILE A 505 -24.34 22.33 -10.05
N ARG A 506 -23.81 21.42 -10.86
CA ARG A 506 -23.78 19.97 -10.57
C ARG A 506 -23.04 19.67 -9.26
N ARG A 507 -21.92 20.35 -8.98
CA ARG A 507 -21.18 20.21 -7.72
C ARG A 507 -22.02 20.61 -6.51
N LYS A 508 -22.67 21.78 -6.54
CA LYS A 508 -23.55 22.25 -5.45
C LYS A 508 -24.74 21.31 -5.22
N TRP A 509 -25.35 20.85 -6.31
CA TRP A 509 -26.42 19.85 -6.27
C TRP A 509 -25.95 18.53 -5.66
N ARG A 510 -24.79 18.00 -6.08
CA ARG A 510 -24.18 16.81 -5.48
C ARG A 510 -24.04 16.96 -3.98
N ASP A 511 -23.38 18.02 -3.52
CA ASP A 511 -23.07 18.22 -2.11
C ASP A 511 -24.35 18.35 -1.26
N SER A 512 -25.43 18.91 -1.84
CA SER A 512 -26.74 18.98 -1.19
C SER A 512 -27.41 17.60 -1.14
N LEU A 513 -27.47 16.89 -2.27
CA LEU A 513 -28.15 15.59 -2.38
C LEU A 513 -27.51 14.51 -1.49
N ILE A 514 -26.18 14.43 -1.42
CA ILE A 514 -25.50 13.42 -0.58
C ILE A 514 -25.80 13.58 0.91
N SER A 515 -26.25 14.76 1.35
CA SER A 515 -26.60 15.04 2.74
C SER A 515 -28.07 14.75 3.08
N LEU A 516 -28.91 14.48 2.08
CA LEU A 516 -30.33 14.24 2.26
C LEU A 516 -30.62 12.80 2.70
N ASN A 517 -31.53 12.66 3.66
CA ASN A 517 -32.08 11.39 4.10
C ASN A 517 -33.62 11.42 3.94
N PRO A 518 -34.15 11.06 2.75
CA PRO A 518 -35.58 11.14 2.50
C PRO A 518 -36.38 10.19 3.40
N SER A 519 -37.62 10.58 3.72
CA SER A 519 -38.60 9.67 4.34
C SER A 519 -38.86 8.46 3.45
N TRP A 520 -39.39 7.36 4.00
CA TRP A 520 -39.73 6.18 3.20
C TRP A 520 -40.65 6.51 2.02
N GLU A 521 -41.71 7.30 2.26
CA GLU A 521 -42.66 7.69 1.21
C GLU A 521 -41.99 8.53 0.13
N SER A 522 -41.17 9.51 0.53
CA SER A 522 -40.40 10.34 -0.41
C SER A 522 -39.41 9.50 -1.20
N ALA A 523 -38.68 8.58 -0.55
CA ALA A 523 -37.70 7.70 -1.19
C ALA A 523 -38.36 6.78 -2.22
N LYS A 524 -39.55 6.25 -1.90
CA LYS A 524 -40.35 5.42 -2.80
C LYS A 524 -40.82 6.21 -4.03
N GLU A 525 -41.37 7.41 -3.83
CA GLU A 525 -41.83 8.25 -4.94
C GLU A 525 -40.64 8.70 -5.81
N ILE A 526 -39.50 9.04 -5.21
CA ILE A 526 -38.26 9.36 -5.94
C ILE A 526 -37.78 8.18 -6.78
N ALA A 527 -37.70 6.98 -6.20
CA ALA A 527 -37.24 5.78 -6.90
C ALA A 527 -38.11 5.48 -8.12
N VAL A 528 -39.44 5.60 -8.00
CA VAL A 528 -40.37 5.39 -9.11
C VAL A 528 -40.26 6.52 -10.14
N ARG A 529 -40.24 7.78 -9.71
CA ARG A 529 -40.29 8.94 -10.61
C ARG A 529 -38.99 9.16 -11.37
N PHE A 530 -37.85 8.93 -10.73
CA PHE A 530 -36.52 9.23 -11.25
C PHE A 530 -35.68 7.98 -11.52
N SER A 531 -36.26 6.77 -11.40
CA SER A 531 -35.59 5.49 -11.67
C SER A 531 -34.33 5.24 -10.82
N THR A 532 -34.27 5.85 -9.64
CA THR A 532 -33.18 5.62 -8.67
C THR A 532 -33.45 4.34 -7.87
N SER A 533 -32.41 3.81 -7.23
CA SER A 533 -32.57 2.85 -6.14
C SER A 533 -32.70 3.60 -4.80
N LEU A 534 -32.87 2.85 -3.72
CA LEU A 534 -32.99 3.35 -2.34
C LEU A 534 -31.61 3.53 -1.69
N VAL A 535 -31.51 4.42 -0.71
CA VAL A 535 -30.26 4.75 0.01
C VAL A 535 -30.48 4.85 1.53
N GLY A 536 -29.36 4.83 2.25
CA GLY A 536 -29.34 4.91 3.72
C GLY A 536 -30.10 3.75 4.34
N ALA A 537 -30.91 4.06 5.36
CA ALA A 537 -31.68 3.05 6.08
C ALA A 537 -32.74 2.32 5.22
N HIS A 538 -33.10 2.85 4.04
CA HIS A 538 -34.06 2.22 3.15
C HIS A 538 -33.43 1.22 2.17
N ASN A 539 -32.11 0.97 2.26
CA ASN A 539 -31.42 -0.04 1.46
C ASN A 539 -30.76 -1.12 2.36
N PRO A 540 -31.54 -2.14 2.79
CA PRO A 540 -31.05 -3.22 3.64
C PRO A 540 -29.92 -4.03 3.03
N TRP A 541 -29.14 -4.71 3.88
CA TRP A 541 -28.06 -5.61 3.45
C TRP A 541 -28.61 -6.97 2.99
N TRP A 542 -29.35 -6.98 1.89
CA TRP A 542 -29.99 -8.18 1.36
C TRP A 542 -29.02 -9.33 1.07
N LEU A 543 -27.76 -9.06 0.72
CA LEU A 543 -26.75 -10.08 0.49
C LEU A 543 -26.41 -10.88 1.77
N ASP A 544 -26.51 -10.24 2.93
CA ASP A 544 -26.13 -10.86 4.20
C ASP A 544 -27.26 -11.73 4.77
N LEU A 545 -28.52 -11.52 4.37
CA LEU A 545 -29.64 -12.33 4.87
C LEU A 545 -29.66 -13.72 4.21
N PRO A 546 -29.48 -14.82 4.97
CA PRO A 546 -29.51 -16.17 4.40
C PRO A 546 -30.90 -16.52 3.86
N ILE A 547 -30.96 -17.09 2.67
CA ILE A 547 -32.24 -17.47 2.04
C ILE A 547 -33.00 -18.51 2.88
N GLU A 548 -32.28 -19.35 3.63
CA GLU A 548 -32.84 -20.37 4.52
C GLU A 548 -33.68 -19.79 5.67
N TRP A 549 -33.43 -18.55 6.06
CA TRP A 549 -34.15 -17.89 7.15
C TRP A 549 -35.43 -17.24 6.67
N VAL A 550 -35.53 -16.91 5.38
CA VAL A 550 -36.60 -16.09 4.83
C VAL A 550 -37.99 -16.70 5.05
N PRO A 551 -38.25 -18.00 4.79
CA PRO A 551 -39.58 -18.58 5.02
C PRO A 551 -40.08 -18.40 6.46
N ALA A 552 -39.19 -18.61 7.45
CA ALA A 552 -39.50 -18.43 8.86
C ALA A 552 -39.72 -16.94 9.21
N LEU A 553 -38.92 -16.05 8.61
CA LEU A 553 -39.07 -14.60 8.78
C LEU A 553 -40.41 -14.09 8.22
N LEU A 554 -40.84 -14.56 7.04
CA LEU A 554 -42.14 -14.22 6.46
C LEU A 554 -43.28 -14.58 7.41
N GLN A 555 -43.21 -15.76 8.05
CA GLN A 555 -44.17 -16.18 9.08
C GLN A 555 -44.12 -15.27 10.32
N ALA A 556 -42.93 -14.88 10.77
CA ALA A 556 -42.79 -13.98 11.91
C ALA A 556 -43.38 -12.58 11.62
N ILE A 557 -43.21 -12.05 10.41
CA ILE A 557 -43.72 -10.73 9.99
C ILE A 557 -45.25 -10.66 10.07
N GLU A 558 -45.97 -11.74 9.80
CA GLU A 558 -47.45 -11.78 9.89
C GLU A 558 -47.96 -11.53 11.32
N SER A 559 -47.13 -11.83 12.33
CA SER A 559 -47.45 -11.57 13.74
C SER A 559 -47.05 -10.17 14.22
N ALA A 560 -46.35 -9.40 13.40
CA ALA A 560 -45.87 -8.07 13.76
C ALA A 560 -46.98 -7.02 13.71
N THR A 561 -46.81 -5.94 14.46
CA THR A 561 -47.76 -4.81 14.48
C THR A 561 -47.04 -3.48 14.38
N VAL A 562 -47.64 -2.53 13.68
CA VAL A 562 -47.12 -1.16 13.53
C VAL A 562 -47.73 -0.27 14.62
N ARG A 563 -46.88 0.31 15.46
CA ARG A 563 -47.25 1.24 16.56
C ARG A 563 -46.24 2.38 16.59
N ASP A 564 -46.74 3.60 16.77
CA ASP A 564 -45.92 4.82 16.89
C ASP A 564 -44.88 5.01 15.77
N GLY A 565 -45.21 4.56 14.55
CA GLY A 565 -44.32 4.65 13.38
C GLY A 565 -43.23 3.58 13.30
N ASN A 566 -43.22 2.62 14.22
CA ASN A 566 -42.23 1.53 14.30
C ASN A 566 -42.90 0.17 14.07
N LEU A 567 -42.11 -0.83 13.67
CA LEU A 567 -42.55 -2.21 13.54
C LEU A 567 -42.22 -2.99 14.82
N HIS A 568 -43.24 -3.51 15.50
CA HIS A 568 -43.12 -4.26 16.74
C HIS A 568 -43.34 -5.75 16.50
N PHE A 569 -42.40 -6.57 16.94
CA PHE A 569 -42.56 -8.01 17.06
C PHE A 569 -42.78 -8.38 18.53
N ILE A 570 -44.01 -8.78 18.85
CA ILE A 570 -44.41 -9.09 20.23
C ILE A 570 -43.71 -10.36 20.69
N GLY A 571 -42.98 -10.29 21.81
CA GLY A 571 -42.13 -11.38 22.30
C GLY A 571 -40.95 -11.71 21.38
N GLY A 572 -40.58 -10.81 20.46
CA GLY A 572 -39.55 -11.04 19.45
C GLY A 572 -38.14 -11.29 19.98
N VAL A 573 -37.87 -10.88 21.22
CA VAL A 573 -36.57 -11.04 21.93
C VAL A 573 -36.75 -11.65 23.31
N LYS A 574 -37.87 -12.32 23.55
CA LYS A 574 -38.13 -12.99 24.83
C LYS A 574 -37.01 -13.98 25.15
N GLY A 575 -36.41 -13.85 26.32
CA GLY A 575 -35.29 -14.69 26.76
C GLY A 575 -33.92 -14.28 26.21
N TRP A 576 -33.80 -13.16 25.49
CA TRP A 576 -32.53 -12.64 25.03
C TRP A 576 -31.63 -12.21 26.20
N ASN A 577 -30.35 -12.58 26.14
CA ASN A 577 -29.35 -12.20 27.12
C ASN A 577 -28.10 -11.63 26.43
N ALA A 578 -27.65 -10.46 26.88
CA ALA A 578 -26.46 -9.81 26.34
C ALA A 578 -25.16 -10.57 26.67
N ASP A 579 -25.10 -11.25 27.81
CA ASP A 579 -23.88 -11.92 28.28
C ASP A 579 -23.44 -13.07 27.37
N GLU A 580 -24.35 -13.63 26.56
CA GLU A 580 -24.02 -14.67 25.57
C GLU A 580 -23.09 -14.16 24.46
N MET A 581 -23.03 -12.84 24.23
CA MET A 581 -22.08 -12.25 23.28
C MET A 581 -20.63 -12.25 23.80
N ASP A 582 -20.44 -12.36 25.12
CA ASP A 582 -19.10 -12.41 25.73
C ASP A 582 -18.45 -13.81 25.58
N GLU A 583 -19.22 -14.82 25.16
CA GLU A 583 -18.73 -16.17 24.91
C GLU A 583 -18.01 -16.31 23.56
N LEU A 584 -16.83 -16.93 23.58
CA LEU A 584 -16.08 -17.23 22.35
C LEU A 584 -16.84 -18.22 21.47
N ARG A 585 -16.90 -17.92 20.17
CA ARG A 585 -17.53 -18.81 19.18
C ARG A 585 -16.78 -20.15 19.11
N PRO A 586 -17.50 -21.30 19.16
CA PRO A 586 -16.89 -22.61 19.01
C PRO A 586 -16.40 -22.85 17.56
N GLU A 587 -15.36 -23.65 17.38
CA GLU A 587 -14.83 -23.98 16.04
C GLU A 587 -15.82 -24.79 15.18
N LYS A 588 -16.71 -25.55 15.82
CA LYS A 588 -17.81 -26.27 15.18
C LYS A 588 -19.11 -25.90 15.87
N GLU A 589 -20.07 -25.48 15.09
CA GLU A 589 -21.38 -25.10 15.60
C GLU A 589 -22.23 -26.34 15.88
N ASN A 590 -22.82 -26.43 17.08
CA ASN A 590 -23.73 -27.52 17.45
C ASN A 590 -25.09 -27.33 16.76
N THR A 591 -25.88 -28.41 16.69
CA THR A 591 -27.28 -28.34 16.24
C THR A 591 -28.07 -27.31 17.07
N LEU A 592 -28.79 -26.41 16.39
CA LEU A 592 -29.62 -25.39 17.02
C LEU A 592 -30.72 -26.02 17.89
N ASP A 593 -30.77 -25.64 19.16
CA ASP A 593 -31.87 -25.97 20.07
C ASP A 593 -32.90 -24.83 20.09
N TYR A 594 -33.92 -24.95 19.24
CA TYR A 594 -34.99 -23.96 19.08
C TYR A 594 -35.82 -23.71 20.35
N ALA A 595 -35.74 -24.57 21.37
CA ALA A 595 -36.40 -24.32 22.65
C ALA A 595 -35.63 -23.32 23.52
N SER A 596 -34.33 -23.16 23.27
CA SER A 596 -33.42 -22.29 24.04
C SER A 596 -33.16 -20.94 23.37
N ILE A 597 -33.45 -20.80 22.06
CA ILE A 597 -33.18 -19.56 21.35
C ILE A 597 -34.14 -18.43 21.77
N PRO A 598 -33.68 -17.16 21.78
CA PRO A 598 -34.55 -16.02 22.05
C PRO A 598 -35.66 -15.83 21.02
N GLY A 599 -36.78 -15.29 21.47
CA GLY A 599 -37.88 -14.91 20.59
C GLY A 599 -38.75 -16.09 20.13
N PRO A 600 -39.41 -16.01 18.95
CA PRO A 600 -40.30 -17.05 18.47
C PRO A 600 -39.54 -18.28 18.00
N SER A 601 -39.90 -19.46 18.52
CA SER A 601 -39.35 -20.77 18.14
C SER A 601 -39.88 -21.25 16.77
N ILE A 602 -39.57 -20.52 15.71
CA ILE A 602 -39.89 -20.89 14.32
C ILE A 602 -38.64 -21.53 13.69
N PRO A 603 -38.72 -22.78 13.21
CA PRO A 603 -37.58 -23.45 12.60
C PRO A 603 -37.22 -22.82 11.25
N VAL A 604 -35.93 -22.62 10.99
CA VAL A 604 -35.43 -22.20 9.67
C VAL A 604 -35.10 -23.41 8.80
N GLU A 605 -34.96 -23.19 7.50
CA GLU A 605 -34.55 -24.24 6.57
C GLU A 605 -33.12 -24.72 6.88
N LYS A 606 -32.84 -25.98 6.54
CA LYS A 606 -31.47 -26.53 6.64
C LYS A 606 -30.58 -25.88 5.59
N GLY A 607 -29.28 -25.72 5.92
CA GLY A 607 -28.27 -25.19 5.02
C GLY A 607 -28.29 -25.89 3.66
N ILE A 608 -28.20 -25.10 2.59
CA ILE A 608 -28.29 -25.61 1.22
C ILE A 608 -26.91 -26.10 0.76
N PHE A 609 -25.89 -25.25 0.86
CA PHE A 609 -24.51 -25.53 0.43
C PHE A 609 -23.56 -25.88 1.61
N SER A 610 -24.12 -26.06 2.81
CA SER A 610 -23.38 -26.33 4.05
C SER A 610 -24.09 -27.35 4.93
N ASP A 611 -23.32 -28.11 5.73
CA ASP A 611 -23.87 -29.12 6.66
C ASP A 611 -24.66 -28.51 7.83
N SER A 612 -24.37 -27.24 8.18
CA SER A 612 -25.05 -26.46 9.21
C SER A 612 -25.88 -25.33 8.60
N VAL A 613 -26.80 -24.78 9.40
CA VAL A 613 -27.54 -23.55 9.06
C VAL A 613 -26.56 -22.38 8.97
N PRO A 614 -26.58 -21.57 7.89
CA PRO A 614 -25.73 -20.39 7.78
C PRO A 614 -25.93 -19.44 8.96
N HIS A 615 -24.84 -18.91 9.50
CA HIS A 615 -24.83 -17.97 10.64
C HIS A 615 -25.62 -18.45 11.88
N SER A 616 -25.60 -19.76 12.17
CA SER A 616 -26.29 -20.36 13.32
C SER A 616 -26.01 -19.67 14.66
N TRP A 617 -24.78 -19.17 14.88
CA TRP A 617 -24.44 -18.40 16.08
C TRP A 617 -25.33 -17.18 16.30
N VAL A 618 -25.75 -16.49 15.22
CA VAL A 618 -26.62 -15.31 15.29
C VAL A 618 -28.01 -15.73 15.78
N LEU A 619 -28.56 -16.81 15.24
CA LEU A 619 -29.85 -17.35 15.67
C LEU A 619 -29.81 -17.82 17.13
N ARG A 620 -28.69 -18.42 17.54
CA ARG A 620 -28.49 -18.86 18.93
C ARG A 620 -28.55 -17.69 19.91
N ILE A 621 -27.78 -16.62 19.64
CA ILE A 621 -27.62 -15.49 20.57
C ILE A 621 -28.78 -14.48 20.46
N HIS A 622 -29.28 -14.23 19.25
CA HIS A 622 -30.24 -13.15 19.00
C HIS A 622 -31.64 -13.65 18.66
N GLY A 623 -31.80 -14.91 18.26
CA GLY A 623 -33.07 -15.43 17.76
C GLY A 623 -33.34 -15.02 16.31
N LEU A 624 -34.45 -15.54 15.76
CA LEU A 624 -34.80 -15.33 14.35
C LEU A 624 -35.04 -13.86 14.01
N VAL A 625 -35.94 -13.19 14.74
CA VAL A 625 -36.40 -11.85 14.36
C VAL A 625 -35.28 -10.81 14.52
N LYS A 626 -34.64 -10.77 15.70
CA LYS A 626 -33.50 -9.86 15.93
C LYS A 626 -32.31 -10.22 15.05
N GLY A 627 -32.02 -11.51 14.87
CA GLY A 627 -30.98 -11.99 13.96
C GLY A 627 -31.21 -11.49 12.53
N SER A 628 -32.40 -11.65 11.97
CA SER A 628 -32.75 -11.12 10.64
C SER A 628 -32.62 -9.60 10.57
N ALA A 629 -33.04 -8.86 11.61
CA ALA A 629 -32.88 -7.41 11.66
C ALA A 629 -31.39 -6.98 11.67
N LEU A 630 -30.52 -7.72 12.36
CA LEU A 630 -29.07 -7.51 12.36
C LEU A 630 -28.45 -7.80 10.99
N MET A 631 -28.79 -8.94 10.37
CA MET A 631 -28.29 -9.29 9.03
C MET A 631 -28.70 -8.25 7.98
N LEU A 632 -29.90 -7.68 8.11
CA LEU A 632 -30.40 -6.65 7.20
C LEU A 632 -29.88 -5.23 7.50
N GLY A 633 -29.18 -5.02 8.62
CA GLY A 633 -28.69 -3.70 9.02
C GLY A 633 -29.81 -2.73 9.47
N LEU A 634 -30.86 -3.24 10.11
CA LEU A 634 -32.04 -2.44 10.49
C LEU A 634 -31.92 -1.94 11.93
N ALA A 635 -31.93 -0.62 12.14
CA ALA A 635 -31.85 -0.04 13.48
C ALA A 635 -33.05 -0.44 14.36
N HIS A 636 -32.78 -0.97 15.55
CA HIS A 636 -33.80 -1.50 16.45
C HIS A 636 -33.41 -1.38 17.92
N HIS A 637 -34.40 -1.49 18.80
CA HIS A 637 -34.21 -1.54 20.26
C HIS A 637 -35.19 -2.52 20.89
N HIS A 638 -34.98 -2.81 22.18
CA HIS A 638 -35.86 -3.68 22.96
C HIS A 638 -36.86 -2.84 23.76
N ASP A 639 -38.10 -3.30 23.81
CA ASP A 639 -39.14 -2.80 24.74
C ASP A 639 -39.68 -3.98 25.54
N GLY A 640 -39.04 -4.27 26.68
CA GLY A 640 -39.27 -5.51 27.42
C GLY A 640 -38.87 -6.74 26.60
N ASP A 641 -39.82 -7.65 26.36
CA ASP A 641 -39.64 -8.86 25.55
C ASP A 641 -39.88 -8.59 24.04
N ASP A 642 -40.31 -7.39 23.66
CA ASP A 642 -40.65 -7.03 22.30
C ASP A 642 -39.44 -6.45 21.56
N LEU A 643 -39.35 -6.74 20.26
CA LEU A 643 -38.38 -6.11 19.37
C LEU A 643 -39.05 -4.96 18.61
N VAL A 644 -38.45 -3.77 18.67
CA VAL A 644 -38.95 -2.56 17.99
C VAL A 644 -37.96 -2.14 16.91
N ILE A 645 -38.32 -2.35 15.64
CA ILE A 645 -37.53 -1.88 14.51
C ILE A 645 -37.95 -0.45 14.17
N THR A 646 -36.97 0.45 14.27
CA THR A 646 -37.18 1.90 14.20
C THR A 646 -36.94 2.49 12.81
N SER A 647 -36.10 1.84 12.00
CA SER A 647 -35.75 2.32 10.67
C SER A 647 -35.54 1.18 9.69
N GLY A 648 -35.80 1.44 8.40
CA GLY A 648 -35.64 0.48 7.30
C GLY A 648 -36.65 -0.66 7.26
N TRP A 649 -37.56 -0.77 8.24
CA TRP A 649 -38.56 -1.82 8.28
C TRP A 649 -39.55 -1.72 7.11
N GLN A 650 -39.88 -0.52 6.63
CA GLN A 650 -40.75 -0.33 5.48
C GLN A 650 -40.12 -0.90 4.20
N ALA A 651 -38.81 -0.67 4.03
CA ALA A 651 -38.03 -1.23 2.93
C ALA A 651 -37.99 -2.76 2.99
N MET A 652 -37.79 -3.32 4.19
CA MET A 652 -37.87 -4.76 4.42
C MET A 652 -39.24 -5.33 4.04
N LEU A 653 -40.33 -4.69 4.48
CA LEU A 653 -41.69 -5.15 4.17
C LEU A 653 -41.98 -5.09 2.66
N ASP A 654 -41.68 -3.97 1.99
CA ASP A 654 -41.90 -3.82 0.55
C ASP A 654 -41.09 -4.85 -0.26
N GLY A 655 -39.80 -5.04 0.10
CA GLY A 655 -38.93 -6.02 -0.54
C GLY A 655 -39.42 -7.47 -0.36
N LEU A 656 -40.00 -7.80 0.79
CA LEU A 656 -40.57 -9.13 1.08
C LEU A 656 -42.04 -9.27 0.66
N GLY A 657 -42.61 -8.31 -0.06
CA GLY A 657 -43.97 -8.42 -0.62
C GLY A 657 -45.10 -8.12 0.36
N PHE A 658 -44.81 -7.41 1.44
CA PHE A 658 -45.79 -6.93 2.41
C PHE A 658 -46.13 -5.46 2.17
N SER A 659 -47.35 -5.09 2.55
CA SER A 659 -47.79 -3.71 2.69
C SER A 659 -48.55 -3.54 3.99
N ILE A 660 -48.76 -2.30 4.41
CA ILE A 660 -49.43 -1.99 5.66
C ILE A 660 -50.92 -1.79 5.40
N LYS A 661 -51.77 -2.57 6.09
CA LYS A 661 -53.22 -2.33 6.11
C LYS A 661 -53.67 -2.07 7.56
N GLY A 662 -53.96 -0.81 7.87
CA GLY A 662 -54.25 -0.39 9.25
C GLY A 662 -52.97 -0.42 10.10
N LYS A 663 -52.88 -1.37 11.04
CA LYS A 663 -51.71 -1.54 11.94
C LYS A 663 -51.00 -2.89 11.78
N ALA A 664 -51.35 -3.70 10.79
CA ALA A 664 -50.75 -5.01 10.56
C ALA A 664 -50.11 -5.09 9.17
N PRO A 665 -48.93 -5.73 9.04
CA PRO A 665 -48.41 -6.16 7.76
C PRO A 665 -49.38 -7.15 7.09
N MET A 666 -49.70 -6.90 5.83
CA MET A 666 -50.51 -7.77 4.99
C MET A 666 -49.69 -8.17 3.78
N ARG A 667 -49.59 -9.47 3.55
CA ARG A 667 -48.94 -10.03 2.37
C ARG A 667 -49.75 -9.66 1.12
N ILE A 668 -49.12 -9.02 0.14
CA ILE A 668 -49.74 -8.65 -1.15
C ILE A 668 -49.28 -9.58 -2.27
N GLU A 669 -48.01 -9.96 -2.25
CA GLU A 669 -47.39 -10.85 -3.24
C GLU A 669 -47.08 -12.22 -2.61
N ASP A 670 -47.06 -13.28 -3.41
CA ASP A 670 -46.75 -14.63 -2.91
C ASP A 670 -45.23 -14.86 -2.74
N ALA A 671 -44.63 -14.07 -1.85
CA ALA A 671 -43.19 -14.13 -1.56
C ALA A 671 -42.77 -15.53 -1.08
N GLU A 672 -43.60 -16.22 -0.32
CA GLU A 672 -43.31 -17.56 0.19
C GLU A 672 -43.10 -18.57 -0.94
N GLN A 673 -43.95 -18.56 -1.97
CA GLN A 673 -43.76 -19.43 -3.13
C GLN A 673 -42.50 -19.07 -3.91
N VAL A 674 -42.19 -17.78 -4.07
CA VAL A 674 -40.96 -17.33 -4.78
C VAL A 674 -39.70 -17.84 -4.07
N PHE A 675 -39.61 -17.69 -2.75
CA PHE A 675 -38.46 -18.16 -1.97
C PHE A 675 -38.38 -19.69 -1.91
N LYS A 676 -39.51 -20.39 -1.74
CA LYS A 676 -39.53 -21.87 -1.76
C LYS A 676 -39.05 -22.43 -3.10
N ASN A 677 -39.55 -21.89 -4.21
CA ASN A 677 -39.10 -22.27 -5.55
C ASN A 677 -37.58 -22.09 -5.70
N ARG A 678 -37.05 -20.95 -5.25
CA ARG A 678 -35.61 -20.69 -5.32
C ARG A 678 -34.81 -21.67 -4.46
N ILE A 679 -35.25 -21.96 -3.25
CA ILE A 679 -34.59 -22.91 -2.35
C ILE A 679 -34.56 -24.31 -2.98
N GLU A 680 -35.66 -24.75 -3.60
CA GLU A 680 -35.72 -26.02 -4.33
C GLU A 680 -34.76 -26.06 -5.52
N GLU A 681 -34.69 -24.98 -6.31
CA GLU A 681 -33.72 -24.84 -7.41
C GLU A 681 -32.28 -24.98 -6.90
N LEU A 682 -31.91 -24.28 -5.82
CA LEU A 682 -30.58 -24.33 -5.24
C LEU A 682 -30.24 -25.71 -4.65
N ARG A 683 -31.20 -26.37 -3.99
CA ARG A 683 -31.02 -27.75 -3.50
C ARG A 683 -30.77 -28.73 -4.64
N ASN A 684 -31.51 -28.60 -5.74
CA ASN A 684 -31.30 -29.42 -6.93
C ASN A 684 -29.93 -29.16 -7.55
N ALA A 685 -29.47 -27.90 -7.57
CA ALA A 685 -28.12 -27.54 -8.02
C ALA A 685 -27.04 -28.17 -7.11
N GLU A 686 -27.16 -28.09 -5.78
CA GLU A 686 -26.19 -28.70 -4.87
C GLU A 686 -26.12 -30.23 -5.04
N ILE A 687 -27.24 -30.92 -5.28
CA ILE A 687 -27.22 -32.36 -5.58
C ILE A 687 -26.35 -32.67 -6.81
N ILE A 688 -26.41 -31.82 -7.85
CA ILE A 688 -25.62 -31.97 -9.07
C ILE A 688 -24.14 -31.65 -8.78
N LEU A 689 -23.87 -30.55 -8.09
CA LEU A 689 -22.53 -30.10 -7.73
C LEU A 689 -21.82 -31.10 -6.81
N ALA A 690 -22.49 -31.59 -5.76
CA ALA A 690 -21.97 -32.59 -4.83
C ALA A 690 -21.62 -33.91 -5.53
N LYS A 691 -22.46 -34.38 -6.46
CA LYS A 691 -22.16 -35.57 -7.29
C LYS A 691 -20.89 -35.37 -8.11
N GLU A 692 -20.71 -34.18 -8.67
CA GLU A 692 -19.53 -33.86 -9.47
C GLU A 692 -18.27 -33.67 -8.60
N ARG A 693 -18.40 -33.01 -7.42
CA ARG A 693 -17.32 -32.91 -6.42
C ARG A 693 -16.85 -34.30 -5.98
N ALA A 694 -17.77 -35.22 -5.68
CA ALA A 694 -17.46 -36.60 -5.32
C ALA A 694 -16.75 -37.34 -6.46
N ARG A 695 -17.24 -37.22 -7.71
CA ARG A 695 -16.61 -37.81 -8.90
C ARG A 695 -15.18 -37.29 -9.11
N LYS A 696 -14.97 -35.98 -9.00
CA LYS A 696 -13.64 -35.34 -9.12
C LYS A 696 -12.68 -35.84 -8.02
N SER A 697 -13.15 -35.91 -6.77
CA SER A 697 -12.36 -36.46 -5.66
C SER A 697 -11.94 -37.91 -5.91
N GLU A 698 -12.83 -38.78 -6.40
CA GLU A 698 -12.48 -40.16 -6.76
C GLU A 698 -11.47 -40.23 -7.92
N LEU A 699 -11.60 -39.36 -8.92
CA LEU A 699 -10.68 -39.26 -10.05
C LEU A 699 -9.29 -38.79 -9.59
N GLU A 700 -9.22 -37.80 -8.69
CA GLU A 700 -7.97 -37.31 -8.10
C GLU A 700 -7.27 -38.38 -7.25
N GLN A 701 -8.01 -39.15 -6.46
CA GLN A 701 -7.45 -40.29 -5.72
C GLN A 701 -6.83 -41.33 -6.66
N LYS A 702 -7.51 -41.66 -7.76
CA LYS A 702 -6.98 -42.55 -8.79
C LYS A 702 -5.74 -41.94 -9.46
N ARG A 703 -5.78 -40.66 -9.86
CA ARG A 703 -4.62 -39.95 -10.44
C ARG A 703 -3.43 -39.92 -9.48
N SER A 704 -3.66 -39.70 -8.18
CA SER A 704 -2.63 -39.72 -7.16
C SER A 704 -1.98 -41.10 -7.03
N SER A 705 -2.77 -42.18 -7.03
CA SER A 705 -2.22 -43.54 -6.97
C SER A 705 -1.33 -43.86 -8.18
N VAL A 706 -1.74 -43.46 -9.38
CA VAL A 706 -0.99 -43.65 -10.62
C VAL A 706 0.28 -42.80 -10.65
N LYS A 707 0.17 -41.54 -10.19
CA LYS A 707 1.31 -40.63 -10.01
C LYS A 707 2.36 -41.26 -9.07
N ILE A 708 1.95 -41.69 -7.87
CA ILE A 708 2.85 -42.28 -6.87
C ILE A 708 3.51 -43.56 -7.40
N ALA A 709 2.76 -44.42 -8.10
CA ALA A 709 3.31 -45.64 -8.69
C ALA A 709 4.37 -45.33 -9.76
N ALA A 710 4.09 -44.38 -10.65
CA ALA A 710 5.01 -43.96 -11.71
C ALA A 710 6.27 -43.25 -11.16
N GLU A 711 6.11 -42.42 -10.13
CA GLU A 711 7.25 -41.79 -9.43
C GLU A 711 8.12 -42.83 -8.71
N THR A 712 7.50 -43.84 -8.11
CA THR A 712 8.22 -44.91 -7.39
C THR A 712 9.04 -45.78 -8.36
N ASP A 713 8.45 -46.16 -9.51
CA ASP A 713 9.13 -46.90 -10.57
C ASP A 713 10.26 -46.08 -11.22
N ALA A 714 10.04 -44.78 -11.47
CA ALA A 714 11.08 -43.88 -11.97
C ALA A 714 12.26 -43.70 -10.99
N ARG A 715 11.99 -43.63 -9.68
CA ARG A 715 13.04 -43.61 -8.63
C ARG A 715 13.83 -44.91 -8.58
N GLN A 716 13.16 -46.06 -8.73
CA GLN A 716 13.83 -47.37 -8.78
C GLN A 716 14.76 -47.51 -10.00
N ARG A 717 14.48 -46.77 -11.08
CA ARG A 717 15.33 -46.68 -12.28
C ARG A 717 16.48 -45.67 -12.15
N GLY A 718 16.63 -45.00 -11.00
CA GLY A 718 17.71 -44.07 -10.73
C GLY A 718 17.60 -42.71 -11.41
N LEU A 719 16.40 -42.33 -11.87
CA LEU A 719 16.15 -41.04 -12.53
C LEU A 719 16.16 -39.87 -11.54
N GLY A 720 16.48 -38.67 -12.03
CA GLY A 720 16.51 -37.45 -11.21
C GLY A 720 15.12 -37.06 -10.67
N ILE A 721 15.10 -36.21 -9.64
CA ILE A 721 13.86 -35.78 -8.95
C ILE A 721 12.89 -35.07 -9.92
N ALA A 722 13.41 -34.21 -10.81
CA ALA A 722 12.60 -33.47 -11.78
C ALA A 722 12.00 -34.37 -12.88
N GLU A 723 12.78 -35.34 -13.38
CA GLU A 723 12.29 -36.32 -14.37
C GLU A 723 11.24 -37.26 -13.75
N THR A 724 11.41 -37.61 -12.48
CA THR A 724 10.47 -38.43 -11.71
C THR A 724 9.10 -37.75 -11.58
N ASP A 725 9.05 -36.48 -11.17
CA ASP A 725 7.77 -35.74 -11.04
C ASP A 725 7.12 -35.49 -12.42
N LYS A 726 7.93 -35.29 -13.48
CA LYS A 726 7.41 -35.17 -14.85
C LYS A 726 6.74 -36.46 -15.32
N ILE A 727 7.38 -37.61 -15.11
CA ILE A 727 6.81 -38.94 -15.42
C ILE A 727 5.54 -39.18 -14.59
N GLY A 728 5.54 -38.79 -13.32
CA GLY A 728 4.37 -38.88 -12.44
C GLY A 728 3.18 -38.06 -12.95
N LYS A 729 3.41 -36.81 -13.38
CA LYS A 729 2.39 -35.92 -13.95
C LYS A 729 1.87 -36.45 -15.29
N GLU A 730 2.74 -36.91 -16.18
CA GLU A 730 2.35 -37.51 -17.47
C GLU A 730 1.56 -38.81 -17.32
N ALA A 731 1.87 -39.61 -16.30
CA ALA A 731 1.11 -40.82 -15.99
C ALA A 731 -0.30 -40.48 -15.46
N ALA A 732 -0.41 -39.46 -14.60
CA ALA A 732 -1.69 -38.99 -14.09
C ALA A 732 -2.58 -38.35 -15.18
N SER A 733 -1.98 -37.61 -16.13
CA SER A 733 -2.72 -36.96 -17.22
C SER A 733 -3.25 -37.93 -18.28
N LYS A 734 -2.68 -39.14 -18.37
CA LYS A 734 -3.17 -40.21 -19.27
C LYS A 734 -4.48 -40.83 -18.80
N LEU A 735 -4.92 -40.59 -17.56
CA LEU A 735 -6.24 -41.03 -17.10
C LEU A 735 -7.33 -40.15 -17.76
N PRO A 736 -8.21 -40.72 -18.60
CA PRO A 736 -9.27 -39.96 -19.25
C PRO A 736 -10.27 -39.45 -18.21
N ASP A 737 -10.64 -38.17 -18.32
CA ASP A 737 -11.74 -37.58 -17.59
C ASP A 737 -12.98 -37.55 -18.50
N PRO A 738 -13.99 -38.40 -18.30
CA PRO A 738 -15.20 -38.39 -19.13
C PRO A 738 -16.08 -37.16 -18.89
N GLY A 739 -15.76 -36.30 -17.91
CA GLY A 739 -16.54 -35.12 -17.56
C GLY A 739 -17.79 -35.44 -16.73
N PRO A 740 -18.62 -34.42 -16.43
CA PRO A 740 -19.88 -34.60 -15.75
C PRO A 740 -20.87 -35.39 -16.62
N LYS A 741 -21.80 -36.12 -15.98
CA LYS A 741 -22.83 -36.91 -16.68
C LYS A 741 -23.70 -36.08 -17.63
N ASN A 742 -23.99 -34.83 -17.25
CA ASN A 742 -24.70 -33.85 -18.06
C ASN A 742 -24.00 -32.48 -17.94
N PRO A 743 -23.17 -32.09 -18.91
CA PRO A 743 -22.42 -30.84 -18.86
C PRO A 743 -23.30 -29.58 -18.77
N ASP A 744 -24.44 -29.55 -19.47
CA ASP A 744 -25.32 -28.37 -19.50
C ASP A 744 -26.06 -28.16 -18.17
N GLU A 745 -26.45 -29.24 -17.50
CA GLU A 745 -27.02 -29.18 -16.14
C GLU A 745 -25.98 -28.78 -15.09
N TYR A 746 -24.76 -29.30 -15.21
CA TYR A 746 -23.67 -28.91 -14.33
C TYR A 746 -23.33 -27.42 -14.48
N LEU A 747 -23.20 -26.92 -15.72
CA LEU A 747 -22.95 -25.51 -15.99
C LEU A 747 -24.06 -24.62 -15.41
N ARG A 748 -25.33 -24.99 -15.60
CA ARG A 748 -26.47 -24.26 -14.99
C ARG A 748 -26.42 -24.26 -13.47
N ALA A 749 -26.07 -25.39 -12.84
CA ALA A 749 -25.91 -25.48 -11.40
C ALA A 749 -24.76 -24.60 -10.88
N GLN A 750 -23.63 -24.53 -11.62
CA GLN A 750 -22.51 -23.64 -11.29
C GLN A 750 -22.91 -22.17 -11.37
N ILE A 751 -23.60 -21.76 -12.44
CA ILE A 751 -24.13 -20.40 -12.58
C ILE A 751 -25.10 -20.08 -11.44
N LEU A 752 -25.95 -21.04 -11.06
CA LEU A 752 -26.95 -20.83 -10.01
C LEU A 752 -26.33 -20.61 -8.62
N GLU A 753 -25.34 -21.43 -8.25
CA GLU A 753 -24.57 -21.29 -7.00
C GLU A 753 -23.84 -19.94 -7.00
N ASP A 754 -23.16 -19.61 -8.10
CA ASP A 754 -22.40 -18.37 -8.23
C ASP A 754 -23.28 -17.11 -8.18
N ASP A 755 -24.43 -17.14 -8.85
CA ASP A 755 -25.40 -16.06 -8.78
C ASP A 755 -25.98 -15.89 -7.40
N HIS A 756 -26.22 -16.99 -6.67
CA HIS A 756 -26.69 -16.93 -5.29
C HIS A 756 -25.65 -16.34 -4.36
N ASP A 757 -24.38 -16.71 -4.50
CA ASP A 757 -23.31 -16.17 -3.65
C ASP A 757 -23.02 -14.69 -3.92
N VAL A 758 -23.30 -14.19 -5.13
CA VAL A 758 -23.10 -12.78 -5.49
C VAL A 758 -24.32 -11.91 -5.19
N ASP A 759 -25.53 -12.42 -5.46
CA ASP A 759 -26.77 -11.63 -5.33
C ASP A 759 -27.61 -11.97 -4.08
N GLY A 760 -27.32 -13.08 -3.40
CA GLY A 760 -28.06 -13.52 -2.21
C GLY A 760 -29.56 -13.65 -2.49
N VAL A 761 -30.37 -13.04 -1.63
CA VAL A 761 -31.83 -12.96 -1.78
C VAL A 761 -32.30 -11.79 -2.67
N LEU A 762 -31.41 -10.88 -3.06
CA LEU A 762 -31.78 -9.67 -3.81
C LEU A 762 -32.48 -9.98 -5.14
N THR A 763 -32.13 -11.11 -5.76
CA THR A 763 -32.78 -11.59 -6.98
C THR A 763 -34.27 -11.82 -6.79
N GLN A 764 -34.69 -12.39 -5.66
CA GLN A 764 -36.09 -12.61 -5.32
C GLN A 764 -36.78 -11.29 -4.96
N ILE A 765 -36.09 -10.41 -4.24
CA ILE A 765 -36.60 -9.07 -3.90
C ILE A 765 -36.94 -8.28 -5.18
N ARG A 766 -36.08 -8.34 -6.20
CA ARG A 766 -36.31 -7.70 -7.52
C ARG A 766 -37.47 -8.32 -8.31
N GLN A 767 -37.88 -9.55 -8.01
CA GLN A 767 -39.05 -10.18 -8.62
C GLN A 767 -40.35 -9.77 -7.92
N ILE A 768 -40.29 -9.56 -6.60
CA ILE A 768 -41.46 -9.28 -5.76
C ILE A 768 -41.80 -7.78 -5.77
N SER A 769 -40.80 -6.92 -5.54
CA SER A 769 -41.01 -5.47 -5.42
C SER A 769 -40.94 -4.79 -6.79
N ARG A 770 -41.71 -3.70 -6.93
CA ARG A 770 -41.71 -2.83 -8.12
C ARG A 770 -40.60 -1.77 -8.09
N LEU A 771 -39.93 -1.62 -6.95
CA LEU A 771 -38.84 -0.66 -6.80
C LEU A 771 -37.54 -1.22 -7.38
N ARG A 772 -36.65 -0.31 -7.79
CA ARG A 772 -35.30 -0.69 -8.20
C ARG A 772 -34.47 -0.95 -6.94
N TRP A 773 -33.97 -2.18 -6.81
CA TRP A 773 -33.11 -2.59 -5.70
C TRP A 773 -31.69 -2.87 -6.17
N GLU A 774 -30.71 -2.36 -5.42
CA GLU A 774 -29.28 -2.49 -5.66
C GLU A 774 -28.55 -2.84 -4.36
N HIS A 775 -27.40 -3.50 -4.47
CA HIS A 775 -26.62 -3.91 -3.30
C HIS A 775 -26.16 -2.71 -2.46
N SER A 776 -26.43 -2.78 -1.16
CA SER A 776 -25.97 -1.79 -0.16
C SER A 776 -24.53 -2.05 0.29
N ALA A 777 -24.09 -3.32 0.33
CA ALA A 777 -22.74 -3.70 0.75
C ALA A 777 -22.22 -4.93 -0.02
N PRO A 778 -22.03 -4.85 -1.36
CA PRO A 778 -21.66 -6.01 -2.16
C PRO A 778 -20.23 -6.49 -1.93
N VAL A 779 -19.35 -5.62 -1.44
CA VAL A 779 -17.94 -5.94 -1.19
C VAL A 779 -17.48 -5.34 0.12
N ARG A 780 -16.82 -6.17 0.93
CA ARG A 780 -16.11 -5.77 2.15
C ARG A 780 -14.62 -5.99 2.00
N VAL A 781 -13.82 -5.08 2.56
CA VAL A 781 -12.37 -5.11 2.46
C VAL A 781 -11.79 -5.63 3.77
N GLY A 782 -11.19 -6.83 3.68
CA GLY A 782 -10.40 -7.38 4.78
C GLY A 782 -9.19 -6.50 5.08
N CYS A 783 -8.89 -6.31 6.36
CA CYS A 783 -7.76 -5.47 6.75
C CYS A 783 -7.23 -5.79 8.14
N ARG A 784 -5.99 -5.39 8.37
CA ARG A 784 -5.34 -5.48 9.68
C ARG A 784 -4.38 -4.32 9.91
N MET A 785 -4.03 -4.11 11.17
CA MET A 785 -3.03 -3.12 11.52
C MET A 785 -1.65 -3.49 10.92
N GLY A 786 -1.11 -2.56 10.13
CA GLY A 786 0.25 -2.54 9.67
C GLY A 786 1.11 -1.82 10.69
N ARG A 787 1.56 -0.60 10.38
CA ARG A 787 2.44 0.19 11.26
C ARG A 787 1.64 1.33 11.90
N PRO A 788 1.78 1.56 13.21
CA PRO A 788 1.20 2.76 13.83
C PRO A 788 1.81 4.04 13.24
N GLU A 789 1.08 5.15 13.41
CA GLU A 789 1.58 6.49 13.10
C GLU A 789 2.89 6.82 13.86
N LYS A 790 3.69 7.74 13.32
CA LYS A 790 4.92 8.22 13.97
C LYS A 790 5.13 9.70 13.68
N SER A 791 5.14 10.50 14.74
CA SER A 791 5.59 11.90 14.75
C SER A 791 6.81 12.12 15.66
N ALA A 792 7.35 11.04 16.23
CA ALA A 792 8.46 11.12 17.19
C ALA A 792 9.74 11.69 16.56
N PRO A 793 10.49 12.56 17.28
CA PRO A 793 11.78 13.06 16.83
C PRO A 793 12.77 11.90 16.60
N ARG A 794 13.73 12.09 15.69
CA ARG A 794 14.74 11.08 15.35
C ARG A 794 15.77 10.92 16.48
N GLU A 795 15.43 10.22 17.55
CA GLU A 795 16.20 10.19 18.82
C GLU A 795 17.21 9.03 19.01
N LYS A 796 17.54 8.24 17.98
CA LYS A 796 18.53 7.15 18.16
C LYS A 796 19.95 7.69 18.33
N PRO A 797 20.70 7.09 19.28
CA PRO A 797 21.18 7.78 20.48
C PRO A 797 21.54 9.24 20.23
N THR A 798 21.02 10.17 21.03
CA THR A 798 21.30 11.62 20.94
C THR A 798 22.81 11.86 20.81
N VAL A 799 23.25 12.33 19.65
CA VAL A 799 24.59 12.85 19.42
C VAL A 799 24.45 14.35 19.24
N HIS A 800 25.36 15.12 19.83
CA HIS A 800 25.36 16.58 19.66
C HIS A 800 26.51 17.03 18.74
N SER A 801 27.61 16.27 18.71
CA SER A 801 28.79 16.58 17.92
C SER A 801 29.30 15.34 17.17
N LEU A 802 29.60 15.50 15.88
CA LEU A 802 30.31 14.49 15.09
C LEU A 802 31.82 14.51 15.42
N PHE A 803 32.13 14.31 16.70
CA PHE A 803 33.49 14.29 17.23
C PHE A 803 33.78 12.94 17.90
N PRO A 804 34.88 12.23 17.52
CA PRO A 804 35.18 10.92 18.05
C PRO A 804 35.75 10.99 19.47
N ILE A 805 35.19 10.22 20.40
CA ILE A 805 35.68 10.09 21.78
C ILE A 805 35.97 8.64 22.22
N ALA A 806 35.96 7.71 21.27
CA ALA A 806 36.19 6.27 21.49
C ALA A 806 35.45 5.72 22.73
N LEU A 807 36.19 5.27 23.74
CA LEU A 807 35.68 4.74 25.00
C LEU A 807 35.83 5.75 26.16
N SER A 808 36.55 6.85 25.96
CA SER A 808 36.82 7.89 26.97
C SER A 808 35.56 8.64 27.43
N GLY A 809 34.49 8.61 26.65
CA GLY A 809 33.20 9.20 27.03
C GLY A 809 32.31 8.35 27.92
N GLY A 810 32.75 7.14 28.32
CA GLY A 810 31.95 6.16 29.03
C GLY A 810 30.72 5.66 28.23
N ASN A 811 29.81 4.96 28.89
CA ASN A 811 28.63 4.37 28.24
C ASN A 811 27.71 5.42 27.59
N GLN A 812 27.64 6.63 28.17
CA GLN A 812 26.80 7.73 27.68
C GLN A 812 27.49 8.59 26.60
N ARG A 813 28.77 8.34 26.31
CA ARG A 813 29.56 9.07 25.30
C ARG A 813 29.62 10.58 25.59
N LEU A 814 29.82 10.94 26.85
CA LEU A 814 29.91 12.33 27.28
C LEU A 814 31.29 12.90 27.00
N ILE A 815 31.34 14.05 26.34
CA ILE A 815 32.61 14.73 26.03
C ILE A 815 33.27 15.27 27.31
N ALA A 816 32.49 15.67 28.31
CA ALA A 816 33.00 16.12 29.61
C ALA A 816 33.88 15.06 30.30
N ASN A 817 33.49 13.77 30.24
CA ASN A 817 34.30 12.68 30.81
C ASN A 817 35.64 12.51 30.09
N SER A 818 35.67 12.77 28.78
CA SER A 818 36.90 12.75 28.00
C SER A 818 37.81 13.93 28.33
N ALA A 819 37.23 15.09 28.69
CA ALA A 819 37.98 16.27 29.13
C ALA A 819 38.68 16.07 30.48
N GLU A 820 38.09 15.29 31.40
CA GLU A 820 38.76 14.93 32.66
C GLU A 820 40.04 14.11 32.44
N GLN A 821 40.15 13.36 31.34
CA GLN A 821 41.36 12.61 30.97
C GLN A 821 42.45 13.48 30.33
N GLN A 822 42.13 14.73 29.97
CA GLN A 822 42.98 15.69 29.23
C GLN A 822 43.39 15.22 27.83
N ASP A 823 44.19 14.15 27.73
CA ASP A 823 44.68 13.58 26.49
C ASP A 823 43.71 12.53 25.92
N LEU A 824 43.08 12.88 24.79
CA LEU A 824 42.21 11.98 24.06
C LEU A 824 42.95 11.35 22.87
N ARG A 825 43.09 10.02 22.89
CA ARG A 825 43.71 9.26 21.80
C ARG A 825 42.65 8.55 20.94
N VAL A 826 42.42 9.06 19.73
CA VAL A 826 41.35 8.57 18.84
C VAL A 826 41.76 8.62 17.36
N GLU A 827 41.07 7.85 16.51
CA GLU A 827 41.30 7.85 15.07
C GLU A 827 40.67 9.09 14.40
N MET A 828 41.51 9.92 13.78
CA MET A 828 41.11 11.11 13.03
C MET A 828 42.00 11.28 11.79
N GLY A 829 41.49 11.98 10.78
CA GLY A 829 42.24 12.33 9.58
C GLY A 829 43.46 13.21 9.91
N ALA A 830 44.64 12.86 9.39
CA ALA A 830 45.86 13.63 9.61
C ALA A 830 45.86 14.90 8.75
N ARG A 831 45.75 16.07 9.38
CA ARG A 831 45.81 17.37 8.69
C ARG A 831 46.94 18.23 9.23
N PHE A 832 47.42 19.17 8.43
CA PHE A 832 48.54 20.04 8.76
C PHE A 832 48.15 21.50 8.54
N CYS A 833 48.44 22.36 9.53
CA CYS A 833 48.15 23.79 9.44
C CYS A 833 49.03 24.47 8.39
N THR A 834 48.45 25.29 7.52
CA THR A 834 49.18 26.07 6.52
C THR A 834 49.96 27.25 7.11
N VAL A 835 49.60 27.69 8.33
CA VAL A 835 50.23 28.84 9.00
C VAL A 835 51.37 28.41 9.92
N CYS A 836 51.13 27.48 10.85
CA CYS A 836 52.12 27.06 11.84
C CYS A 836 52.77 25.71 11.55
N GLY A 837 52.35 25.00 10.49
CA GLY A 837 52.91 23.70 10.09
C GLY A 837 52.56 22.52 11.02
N LYS A 838 51.97 22.76 12.19
CA LYS A 838 51.66 21.72 13.19
C LYS A 838 50.55 20.77 12.70
N LYS A 839 50.63 19.49 13.12
CA LYS A 839 49.63 18.45 12.84
C LYS A 839 48.36 18.69 13.67
N SER A 840 47.22 18.91 13.02
CA SER A 840 45.93 19.17 13.66
C SER A 840 44.84 18.35 12.95
N PRO A 841 43.97 17.60 13.65
CA PRO A 841 42.88 16.87 13.01
C PRO A 841 41.70 17.77 12.61
N MET A 842 41.60 18.97 13.19
CA MET A 842 40.52 19.94 12.96
C MET A 842 40.73 20.72 11.65
N ILE A 843 39.64 21.22 11.05
CA ILE A 843 39.66 22.05 9.82
C ILE A 843 40.41 23.36 10.04
N THR A 844 40.18 24.00 11.19
CA THR A 844 40.93 25.14 11.69
C THR A 844 41.95 24.67 12.72
N CYS A 845 43.14 25.26 12.74
CA CYS A 845 44.21 24.85 13.64
C CYS A 845 43.83 25.15 15.11
N HIS A 846 43.75 24.09 15.92
CA HIS A 846 43.38 24.14 17.33
C HIS A 846 44.52 24.51 18.29
N HIS A 847 45.76 24.62 17.81
CA HIS A 847 46.89 24.94 18.68
C HIS A 847 46.83 26.40 19.14
N ARG A 848 47.00 26.64 20.44
CA ARG A 848 47.12 27.97 21.03
C ARG A 848 48.38 28.69 20.52
N LYS A 849 48.28 30.02 20.39
CA LYS A 849 49.42 30.89 20.21
C LYS A 849 50.20 30.96 21.52
N LEU A 850 51.51 31.10 21.39
CA LEU A 850 52.40 31.31 22.52
C LEU A 850 52.54 32.81 22.76
N ASP A 851 52.61 33.22 24.02
CA ASP A 851 52.98 34.57 24.40
C ASP A 851 54.50 34.81 24.27
N ASP A 852 54.95 36.02 24.62
CA ASP A 852 56.36 36.41 24.56
C ASP A 852 57.25 35.60 25.52
N PHE A 853 56.65 34.88 26.48
CA PHE A 853 57.31 34.00 27.45
C PHE A 853 57.22 32.51 27.07
N GLY A 854 56.54 32.17 25.97
CA GLY A 854 56.37 30.80 25.50
C GLY A 854 55.20 30.04 26.13
N GLU A 855 54.29 30.71 26.85
CA GLU A 855 53.10 30.12 27.46
C GLU A 855 51.89 30.15 26.50
N GLU A 856 51.06 29.10 26.53
CA GLU A 856 49.86 29.01 25.69
C GLU A 856 48.78 29.99 26.18
N LYS A 857 48.33 30.90 25.31
CA LYS A 857 47.23 31.81 25.60
C LYS A 857 45.86 31.14 25.40
N PRO A 858 45.05 30.92 26.44
CA PRO A 858 43.69 30.39 26.28
C PRO A 858 42.82 31.33 25.45
N GLY A 859 42.02 30.76 24.54
CA GLY A 859 41.16 31.53 23.64
C GLY A 859 41.86 32.15 22.41
N GLU A 860 43.19 32.19 22.37
CA GLU A 860 43.95 32.65 21.20
C GLU A 860 44.58 31.48 20.43
N VAL A 861 43.80 30.85 19.56
CA VAL A 861 44.30 29.77 18.69
C VAL A 861 44.96 30.29 17.41
N CYS A 862 45.81 29.47 16.80
CA CYS A 862 46.45 29.75 15.51
C CYS A 862 45.40 30.03 14.43
N GLY A 863 44.30 29.28 14.39
CA GLY A 863 43.16 29.52 13.50
C GLY A 863 43.44 29.26 12.01
N GLY A 864 44.69 28.99 11.61
CA GLY A 864 45.05 28.70 10.23
C GLY A 864 44.34 27.45 9.69
N ARG A 865 43.98 27.47 8.40
CA ARG A 865 43.33 26.33 7.74
C ARG A 865 44.28 25.13 7.69
N THR A 866 43.74 23.93 7.83
CA THR A 866 44.51 22.70 7.76
C THR A 866 44.20 21.93 6.48
N GLU A 867 45.22 21.26 5.93
CA GLU A 867 45.11 20.42 4.74
C GLU A 867 45.31 18.95 5.09
N LEU A 868 44.44 18.09 4.56
CA LEU A 868 44.53 16.64 4.78
C LEU A 868 45.78 16.09 4.07
N ARG A 869 46.62 15.35 4.78
CA ARG A 869 47.72 14.58 4.20
C ARG A 869 47.49 13.10 4.44
N VAL A 870 47.32 12.35 3.37
CA VAL A 870 47.06 10.91 3.41
C VAL A 870 48.36 10.15 3.22
N SER A 871 48.68 9.22 4.12
CA SER A 871 49.83 8.33 3.99
C SER A 871 49.66 7.36 2.81
N LYS A 872 50.77 6.97 2.16
CA LYS A 872 50.75 6.04 1.00
C LYS A 872 50.02 4.73 1.30
N GLU A 873 50.18 4.21 2.51
CA GLU A 873 49.52 2.98 2.99
C GLU A 873 47.99 3.11 3.08
N LYS A 874 47.48 4.34 3.30
CA LYS A 874 46.05 4.63 3.48
C LYS A 874 45.39 5.23 2.25
N GLN A 875 46.12 5.43 1.15
CA GLN A 875 45.61 6.08 -0.06
C GLN A 875 44.38 5.35 -0.64
N ASN A 876 44.46 4.01 -0.67
CA ASN A 876 43.41 3.11 -1.15
C ASN A 876 42.56 2.49 -0.02
N ALA A 877 42.80 2.88 1.23
CA ALA A 877 42.02 2.36 2.35
C ALA A 877 40.63 2.99 2.39
N ARG A 878 39.61 2.18 2.72
CA ARG A 878 38.22 2.63 2.92
C ARG A 878 38.11 3.77 3.95
N ARG A 879 39.00 3.79 4.96
CA ARG A 879 39.10 4.84 5.98
C ARG A 879 40.55 5.30 6.13
N ARG A 880 40.75 6.61 6.13
CA ARG A 880 42.06 7.27 6.06
C ARG A 880 42.56 7.86 7.39
N GLY A 881 41.84 7.61 8.49
CA GLY A 881 42.24 8.10 9.79
C GLY A 881 43.44 7.36 10.37
N GLU A 882 44.13 8.08 11.24
CA GLU A 882 45.28 7.62 12.00
C GLU A 882 45.02 7.93 13.49
N LEU A 883 45.61 7.15 14.40
CA LEU A 883 45.55 7.46 15.82
C LEU A 883 46.25 8.79 16.10
N GLN A 884 45.51 9.75 16.66
CA GLN A 884 45.99 11.06 17.06
C GLN A 884 45.67 11.31 18.54
N THR A 885 46.58 12.04 19.20
CA THR A 885 46.39 12.50 20.58
C THR A 885 46.09 14.00 20.55
N ILE A 886 45.02 14.41 21.22
CA ILE A 886 44.61 15.82 21.32
C ILE A 886 44.26 16.18 22.77
N ARG A 887 44.52 17.43 23.14
CA ARG A 887 44.12 18.02 24.41
C ARG A 887 42.69 18.54 24.32
N ILE A 888 41.72 17.70 24.68
CA ILE A 888 40.30 18.03 24.51
C ILE A 888 39.82 19.07 25.53
N ASP A 889 40.45 19.13 26.70
CA ASP A 889 40.25 20.18 27.71
C ASP A 889 40.57 21.58 27.15
N ASN A 890 41.72 21.73 26.49
CA ASN A 890 42.10 22.99 25.83
C ASN A 890 41.12 23.35 24.73
N LEU A 891 40.77 22.37 23.88
CA LEU A 891 39.84 22.56 22.77
C LEU A 891 38.45 23.04 23.23
N LEU A 892 37.92 22.46 24.32
CA LEU A 892 36.62 22.86 24.87
C LEU A 892 36.66 24.24 25.53
N GLU A 893 37.76 24.57 26.21
CA GLU A 893 37.92 25.88 26.85
C GLU A 893 38.07 27.00 25.80
N ASP A 894 38.83 26.75 24.74
CA ASP A 894 38.98 27.71 23.64
C ASP A 894 37.65 27.90 22.90
N ALA A 895 36.90 26.82 22.67
CA ALA A 895 35.55 26.88 22.11
C ALA A 895 34.57 27.63 23.02
N ARG A 896 34.67 27.45 24.35
CA ARG A 896 33.86 28.16 25.36
C ARG A 896 34.10 29.67 25.30
N ILE A 897 35.37 30.09 25.23
CA ILE A 897 35.77 31.50 25.13
C ILE A 897 35.30 32.10 23.79
N SER A 898 35.56 31.39 22.68
CA SER A 898 35.16 31.81 21.32
C SER A 898 33.64 32.03 21.19
N LEU A 899 32.84 31.17 21.82
CA LEU A 899 31.39 31.27 21.82
C LEU A 899 30.82 32.28 22.85
N GLY A 900 31.66 32.87 23.70
CA GLY A 900 31.24 33.81 24.73
C GLY A 900 30.27 33.21 25.77
N ILE A 901 30.47 31.94 26.14
CA ILE A 901 29.60 31.24 27.10
C ILE A 901 30.29 30.99 28.43
N ASP A 902 29.53 31.00 29.53
CA ASP A 902 30.11 30.83 30.88
C ASP A 902 30.61 29.41 31.14
N ARG A 903 29.88 28.39 30.67
CA ARG A 903 30.16 26.98 30.93
C ARG A 903 29.77 26.09 29.75
N VAL A 904 30.58 25.06 29.50
CA VAL A 904 30.28 24.00 28.53
C VAL A 904 29.15 23.10 29.07
N PRO A 905 28.13 22.74 28.27
CA PRO A 905 27.07 21.84 28.70
C PRO A 905 27.60 20.47 29.14
N LYS A 906 27.28 20.05 30.37
CA LYS A 906 27.71 18.74 30.91
C LYS A 906 27.19 17.55 30.10
N LYS A 907 26.03 17.70 29.44
CA LYS A 907 25.37 16.65 28.65
C LYS A 907 25.69 16.70 27.15
N MET A 908 26.89 17.17 26.77
CA MET A 908 27.35 17.13 25.38
C MET A 908 27.83 15.72 25.01
N LYS A 909 27.27 15.14 23.94
CA LYS A 909 27.52 13.75 23.50
C LYS A 909 28.25 13.71 22.16
N GLY A 910 29.30 12.91 22.09
CA GLY A 910 30.09 12.66 20.88
C GLY A 910 29.80 11.30 20.22
N VAL A 911 30.59 10.96 19.20
CA VAL A 911 30.52 9.65 18.52
C VAL A 911 31.65 8.72 18.96
N LYS A 912 31.46 7.41 18.85
CA LYS A 912 32.52 6.44 19.17
C LYS A 912 33.66 6.49 18.15
N LYS A 913 33.32 6.61 16.87
CA LYS A 913 34.26 6.70 15.75
C LYS A 913 33.63 7.48 14.59
N LEU A 914 34.46 8.11 13.78
CA LEU A 914 34.03 8.71 12.52
C LEU A 914 33.92 7.65 11.44
N MET A 915 32.78 7.65 10.73
CA MET A 915 32.49 6.68 9.66
C MET A 915 32.85 7.22 8.27
N SER A 916 33.10 8.53 8.16
CA SER A 916 33.48 9.19 6.90
C SER A 916 34.84 8.73 6.39
N LYS A 917 35.04 8.74 5.07
CA LYS A 917 36.28 8.30 4.39
C LYS A 917 37.53 8.99 4.94
N ASN A 918 37.46 10.32 5.08
CA ASN A 918 38.57 11.16 5.55
C ASN A 918 38.63 11.30 7.07
N GLN A 919 37.65 10.78 7.83
CA GLN A 919 37.56 10.82 9.29
C GLN A 919 37.94 12.19 9.89
N THR A 920 37.46 13.27 9.29
CA THR A 920 37.64 14.63 9.82
C THR A 920 36.50 14.94 10.80
N PRO A 921 36.80 15.36 12.04
CA PRO A 921 35.78 15.69 13.04
C PRO A 921 35.08 17.03 12.75
N GLU A 922 33.84 17.14 13.20
CA GLU A 922 33.11 18.42 13.25
C GLU A 922 33.70 19.34 14.34
N ALA A 923 33.63 20.66 14.12
CA ALA A 923 33.97 21.67 15.11
C ALA A 923 33.16 21.48 16.41
N VAL A 924 33.85 21.47 17.56
CA VAL A 924 33.22 21.21 18.87
C VAL A 924 32.23 22.31 19.25
N GLU A 925 32.44 23.52 18.76
CA GLU A 925 31.58 24.70 18.92
C GLU A 925 30.14 24.40 18.50
N LYS A 926 29.96 23.73 17.35
CA LYS A 926 28.63 23.33 16.86
C LYS A 926 27.96 22.37 17.84
N GLY A 927 28.72 21.42 18.37
CA GLY A 927 28.21 20.48 19.37
C GLY A 927 27.84 21.12 20.70
N ILE A 928 28.57 22.16 21.13
CA ILE A 928 28.26 22.93 22.33
C ILE A 928 26.93 23.67 22.15
N LEU A 929 26.76 24.36 21.03
CA LEU A 929 25.52 25.06 20.70
C LEU A 929 24.32 24.10 20.62
N ARG A 930 24.48 22.97 19.92
CA ARG A 930 23.45 21.92 19.85
C ARG A 930 23.08 21.38 21.24
N ALA A 931 24.06 21.06 22.07
CA ALA A 931 23.82 20.58 23.44
C ALA A 931 23.15 21.64 24.33
N ARG A 932 23.46 22.93 24.15
CA ARG A 932 22.81 24.04 24.86
C ARG A 932 21.32 24.16 24.51
N HIS A 933 20.97 23.93 23.25
CA HIS A 933 19.58 24.00 22.76
C HIS A 933 18.84 22.65 22.81
N GLY A 934 19.48 21.58 23.27
CA GLY A 934 18.88 20.23 23.31
C GLY A 934 18.65 19.61 21.93
N LEU A 935 19.41 20.03 20.91
CA LEU A 935 19.26 19.58 19.52
C LEU A 935 20.22 18.42 19.22
N PRO A 936 19.75 17.30 18.65
CA PRO A 936 20.63 16.24 18.14
C PRO A 936 21.27 16.64 16.80
N VAL A 937 22.25 15.86 16.36
CA VAL A 937 22.83 15.92 15.00
C VAL A 937 22.77 14.55 14.34
N PHE A 938 22.46 14.51 13.04
CA PHE A 938 22.53 13.31 12.23
C PHE A 938 23.93 13.09 11.61
N ARG A 939 24.14 11.97 10.92
CA ARG A 939 25.46 11.54 10.45
C ARG A 939 26.11 12.46 9.41
N ASP A 940 25.30 13.26 8.73
CA ASP A 940 25.66 14.24 7.71
C ASP A 940 25.84 15.67 8.28
N GLY A 941 25.59 15.87 9.58
CA GLY A 941 25.73 17.16 10.24
C GLY A 941 24.44 17.99 10.34
N THR A 942 23.32 17.46 9.82
CA THR A 942 21.99 18.11 9.88
C THR A 942 21.27 17.95 11.21
#